data_AF-A0A067DI55-F1
#
_entry.id   AF-A0A067DI55-F1
#
_cell.length_a   1.000
_cell.length_b   1.000
_cell.length_c   1.000
_cell.angle_alpha   90.00
_cell.angle_beta   90.00
_cell.angle_gamma   90.00
#
_symmetry.space_group_name_H-M   'P 1'
#
loop_
_entity.id
_entity.type
_entity.pdbx_description
1 polymer ?
#
loop_
_entity_poly.entity_id
_entity_poly.type
_entity_poly.pdbx_seq_one_letter_code
_entity_poly.pdbx_strand_id
1 'polypeptide(L)'
;MASLVSSAFTLKPDQLSSHSQKHYFLHSFLPRKANYQIHSKYPLKVKCAVVGNGLFTQTSPEVRRIVPENRDNLPTVKIVYVVLEAQYQSALSAAVQALNQQVNYASYEVVGYLVEELRDVDTYKTFCKDLENANIFIGSLIFVEELALKIKAAVEKERDRLDAVLVFPSMPEVMRLNKLGSFSMSQLGQSKSPFFQLFKKKKQGAGFADSMLKLVRTLPKVLKYLPSDKAQDARLYILSLQFWLGGSPDNLQNFLKMISGSYVPALRGQKIEYADPVLFLDTGIWHPLAPCMYDDVKEYLNWYGTRKDTNEKLKGPDAPVIGLILQRSHIVTGDDSHYVAVIMELEARGAKVIPIFAGGLDFAGPVERFFVDPVMKKPMVNSAISLTGFALVGGPARQDHPRAIEALRKLDVPYIVALPLVFQTTEEWLNSTLGLHPIQVALQVALPELDGGLEPIVFAGRDPRTGKAHALHKRVEQLCTRAIRWGELKRKTKAEKKLAITVFSFPPDKGNIGTAAYLNVFSSIFSVLKDLQRDGYNVEGLPETSEALIEEIIHDKEAQFSSPNLNIAYKMGVREYQSLTPYATALEENWGKPPGNLNSDGENLLVYGKQYGNVFIGVQPTFGYEGDPMRLLFSKSASPHHGFAAYYSFVEKIFKADAVLHFGTHGSLEFMPGKQVGMSDVCYPDSLIGNIPNVYYYAANNPSEATIAKRRSYANTISYLTPPAENAGLYKGLKQLSELISSYQSLKDTGRGPQIVSSIISTAKQCNLDKDVELPDEGAEISAKERDLVVGKVYSKIMEIESRLLPCGLHVIGEPPSALEAVATLVNIAALDRPEDEIASLPSILAETVGRDIEDIYRGSDKGILKDVELLRQITEASRGAISAFVEKTTNKKGQVVDVADKLSSILGFGINEPWIQYLSNTKFYRADRATLRTLFEFVGECLKLVVADNELGSLKQALEGKYVEPGPGGDPIRNPKVLPTGKNIHALDPQAIPTTAAMQSAKVVVDRLIERQKVDNGGKYPETVALVLWGTDNIKTYGESLAQVLWMIGVRPVSDTFGRVNRVEPVSLEELGRPRIDVVVNCSGVFRDLFINQMNLLDRAVKMVAELDEPEEQNYVRKHALEQAKALGIDVREAATRVFSNASGSYSSNINLAVENSSWNDEKQLQTCI
;
A
#
# COMPACT_ATOMS: atom_id res chain seq x y z
N MET A 1 -45.15 5.91 -42.98
CA MET A 1 -46.44 6.45 -43.44
C MET A 1 -47.18 7.04 -42.24
N ALA A 2 -47.87 8.18 -42.42
CA ALA A 2 -49.04 8.73 -41.69
C ALA A 2 -49.24 8.38 -40.17
N SER A 3 -49.24 9.35 -39.22
CA SER A 3 -50.39 10.22 -38.79
C SER A 3 -51.14 9.66 -37.54
N LEU A 4 -51.71 10.37 -36.55
CA LEU A 4 -51.89 11.80 -36.18
C LEU A 4 -51.99 11.87 -34.62
N VAL A 5 -51.33 12.80 -33.92
CA VAL A 5 -51.89 14.03 -33.29
C VAL A 5 -53.10 13.87 -32.33
N SER A 6 -52.92 14.22 -31.05
CA SER A 6 -53.69 15.33 -30.40
C SER A 6 -53.19 15.71 -28.98
N SER A 7 -53.17 17.02 -28.74
CA SER A 7 -53.00 17.75 -27.46
C SER A 7 -54.40 18.06 -26.88
N ALA A 8 -54.66 18.73 -25.75
CA ALA A 8 -54.02 19.09 -24.46
C ALA A 8 -55.15 19.69 -23.57
N PHE A 9 -54.99 19.90 -22.26
CA PHE A 9 -55.63 21.00 -21.49
C PHE A 9 -55.06 21.13 -20.05
N THR A 10 -55.39 22.24 -19.37
CA THR A 10 -54.54 22.87 -18.33
C THR A 10 -55.35 23.43 -17.15
N LEU A 11 -54.70 23.69 -15.99
CA LEU A 11 -55.18 24.43 -14.78
C LEU A 11 -56.16 23.64 -13.87
N LYS A 12 -56.24 23.79 -12.54
CA LYS A 12 -55.46 24.52 -11.48
C LYS A 12 -55.79 23.87 -10.08
N PRO A 13 -55.08 24.20 -8.97
CA PRO A 13 -55.24 23.55 -7.65
C PRO A 13 -56.13 24.33 -6.66
N ASP A 14 -56.66 23.70 -5.59
CA ASP A 14 -56.48 24.15 -4.18
C ASP A 14 -57.11 23.26 -3.05
N GLN A 15 -56.64 23.48 -1.81
CA GLN A 15 -57.28 23.27 -0.47
C GLN A 15 -57.45 21.89 0.24
N LEU A 16 -56.53 21.65 1.20
CA LEU A 16 -56.70 21.54 2.68
C LEU A 16 -57.59 20.49 3.42
N SER A 17 -57.07 20.07 4.61
CA SER A 17 -57.70 19.38 5.77
C SER A 17 -57.89 17.84 5.67
N SER A 18 -57.90 17.03 6.75
CA SER A 18 -57.37 17.14 8.13
C SER A 18 -57.29 15.74 8.82
N HIS A 19 -56.61 15.67 9.98
CA HIS A 19 -56.69 14.65 11.06
C HIS A 19 -57.01 13.17 10.73
N SER A 20 -56.05 12.25 10.85
CA SER A 20 -55.66 11.55 12.11
C SER A 20 -56.68 10.57 12.71
N GLN A 21 -56.37 9.27 12.62
CA GLN A 21 -56.50 8.36 13.77
C GLN A 21 -55.50 7.19 13.71
N LYS A 22 -55.12 6.69 14.89
CA LYS A 22 -54.04 5.70 15.10
C LYS A 22 -54.61 4.29 15.20
N HIS A 23 -53.83 3.29 14.78
CA HIS A 23 -53.69 2.05 15.54
C HIS A 23 -52.26 1.50 15.41
N TYR A 24 -51.64 1.20 16.56
CA TYR A 24 -50.43 0.40 16.69
C TYR A 24 -50.72 -0.73 17.67
N PHE A 25 -50.25 -1.94 17.38
CA PHE A 25 -50.10 -3.01 18.36
C PHE A 25 -48.60 -3.31 18.58
N LEU A 26 -48.30 -3.90 19.73
CA LEU A 26 -46.98 -3.90 20.35
C LEU A 26 -46.11 -5.11 19.97
N HIS A 27 -44.79 -4.94 20.07
CA HIS A 27 -43.92 -5.97 20.62
C HIS A 27 -43.08 -5.44 21.78
N SER A 28 -42.95 -6.28 22.81
CA SER A 28 -42.11 -6.13 24.01
C SER A 28 -40.61 -6.32 23.68
N PHE A 29 -39.62 -5.98 24.52
CA PHE A 29 -39.50 -6.17 25.98
C PHE A 29 -38.65 -5.09 26.68
N LEU A 30 -38.87 -4.96 28.00
CA LEU A 30 -38.08 -4.18 28.97
C LEU A 30 -37.20 -5.12 29.84
N PRO A 31 -36.17 -4.59 30.52
CA PRO A 31 -36.27 -4.48 31.98
C PRO A 31 -36.30 -3.05 32.55
N ARG A 32 -36.70 -2.95 33.82
CA ARG A 32 -37.00 -1.72 34.60
C ARG A 32 -35.73 -0.88 34.89
N LYS A 33 -35.71 0.44 34.62
CA LYS A 33 -36.26 1.60 35.39
C LYS A 33 -35.51 1.97 36.70
N ALA A 34 -34.84 3.12 36.67
CA ALA A 34 -34.75 4.08 37.76
C ALA A 34 -34.87 5.51 37.16
N ASN A 35 -35.45 6.46 37.89
CA ASN A 35 -35.94 7.74 37.34
C ASN A 35 -34.84 8.79 37.17
N TYR A 36 -34.95 9.65 36.14
CA TYR A 36 -34.83 11.11 36.30
C TYR A 36 -35.68 11.84 35.25
N GLN A 37 -36.13 13.06 35.56
CA GLN A 37 -37.17 13.79 34.81
C GLN A 37 -36.63 14.47 33.54
N ILE A 38 -37.50 14.56 32.53
CA ILE A 38 -37.24 15.21 31.24
C ILE A 38 -37.61 16.69 31.33
N HIS A 39 -36.69 17.58 30.97
CA HIS A 39 -37.02 18.93 30.50
C HIS A 39 -36.95 19.03 28.96
N SER A 40 -37.61 20.05 28.43
CA SER A 40 -38.17 20.17 27.08
C SER A 40 -37.23 20.03 25.87
N LYS A 41 -37.75 19.29 24.87
CA LYS A 41 -37.53 19.34 23.42
C LYS A 41 -36.97 20.66 22.84
N TYR A 42 -36.04 20.52 21.89
CA TYR A 42 -36.14 21.14 20.56
C TYR A 42 -35.74 20.11 19.48
N PRO A 43 -36.42 20.03 18.32
CA PRO A 43 -36.03 19.12 17.25
C PRO A 43 -34.95 19.77 16.37
N LEU A 44 -33.71 19.32 16.48
CA LEU A 44 -32.68 19.64 15.49
C LEU A 44 -33.04 18.98 14.15
N LYS A 45 -33.52 19.80 13.20
CA LYS A 45 -33.40 19.48 11.78
C LYS A 45 -31.91 19.38 11.47
N VAL A 46 -31.40 18.17 11.29
CA VAL A 46 -30.02 17.96 10.82
C VAL A 46 -29.95 18.44 9.38
N LYS A 47 -29.56 19.71 9.19
CA LYS A 47 -28.96 20.14 7.92
C LYS A 47 -27.63 19.40 7.82
N CYS A 48 -27.48 18.59 6.77
CA CYS A 48 -26.20 17.97 6.45
C CYS A 48 -25.19 19.06 6.14
N ALA A 49 -24.26 19.29 7.06
CA ALA A 49 -23.10 20.16 6.88
C ALA A 49 -21.87 19.26 6.93
N VAL A 50 -21.45 18.78 5.76
CA VAL A 50 -20.14 18.13 5.61
C VAL A 50 -19.10 19.22 5.75
N VAL A 51 -18.54 19.36 6.95
CA VAL A 51 -17.44 20.28 7.24
C VAL A 51 -16.29 19.42 7.79
N GLY A 52 -15.41 18.99 6.89
CA GLY A 52 -14.27 18.14 7.25
C GLY A 52 -13.78 17.30 6.08
N ASN A 53 -12.58 17.59 5.57
CA ASN A 53 -12.03 16.96 4.36
C ASN A 53 -11.46 15.54 4.58
N GLY A 54 -11.69 14.91 5.74
CA GLY A 54 -11.17 13.56 6.05
C GLY A 54 -9.65 13.40 6.13
N LEU A 55 -8.90 14.52 6.16
CA LEU A 55 -7.43 14.53 6.14
C LEU A 55 -6.80 14.63 7.54
N PHE A 56 -7.48 15.26 8.49
CA PHE A 56 -6.97 15.56 9.84
C PHE A 56 -8.05 15.34 10.91
N THR A 57 -7.62 15.12 12.15
CA THR A 57 -8.49 14.92 13.32
C THR A 57 -9.21 16.21 13.70
N GLN A 58 -10.50 16.08 14.06
CA GLN A 58 -11.41 17.18 14.42
C GLN A 58 -11.57 17.35 15.94
N THR A 59 -10.81 16.59 16.73
CA THR A 59 -10.84 16.60 18.21
C THR A 59 -10.20 17.85 18.80
N SER A 60 -11.01 18.80 19.28
CA SER A 60 -10.52 20.00 19.96
C SER A 60 -9.72 19.67 21.24
N PRO A 61 -8.60 20.38 21.52
CA PRO A 61 -7.86 20.24 22.79
C PRO A 61 -8.69 20.60 24.02
N GLU A 62 -9.71 21.45 23.89
CA GLU A 62 -10.58 21.84 25.01
C GLU A 62 -11.37 20.67 25.60
N VAL A 63 -11.65 19.63 24.81
CA VAL A 63 -12.34 18.42 25.30
C VAL A 63 -11.47 17.63 26.29
N ARG A 64 -10.15 17.85 26.25
CA ARG A 64 -9.13 17.17 27.07
C ARG A 64 -8.53 18.08 28.15
N ARG A 65 -8.92 19.36 28.19
CA ARG A 65 -8.50 20.30 29.24
C ARG A 65 -9.20 19.91 30.55
N ILE A 66 -8.41 19.60 31.57
CA ILE A 66 -8.92 19.43 32.93
C ILE A 66 -8.56 20.71 33.70
N VAL A 67 -9.58 21.51 34.00
CA VAL A 67 -9.47 22.66 34.90
C VAL A 67 -10.04 22.24 36.26
N PRO A 68 -9.28 22.36 37.37
CA PRO A 68 -9.77 22.01 38.69
C PRO A 68 -10.74 23.06 39.23
N GLU A 69 -11.77 22.63 39.94
CA GLU A 69 -12.55 23.55 40.80
C GLU A 69 -11.72 23.88 42.05
N ASN A 70 -10.94 24.97 41.99
CA ASN A 70 -10.09 25.40 43.10
C ASN A 70 -10.90 26.07 44.22
N ARG A 71 -11.67 25.26 44.95
CA ARG A 71 -12.58 25.69 46.03
C ARG A 71 -11.85 26.17 47.29
N ASP A 72 -10.64 25.66 47.52
CA ASP A 72 -9.85 25.89 48.75
C ASP A 72 -8.69 26.89 48.56
N ASN A 73 -8.65 27.60 47.43
CA ASN A 73 -7.64 28.62 47.08
C ASN A 73 -6.18 28.09 47.13
N LEU A 74 -5.97 26.84 46.73
CA LEU A 74 -4.68 26.17 46.69
C LEU A 74 -3.83 26.65 45.50
N PRO A 75 -2.49 26.54 45.56
CA PRO A 75 -1.64 26.80 44.41
C PRO A 75 -2.02 25.87 43.25
N THR A 76 -2.16 26.45 42.05
CA THR A 76 -2.48 25.68 40.84
C THR A 76 -1.20 25.33 40.08
N VAL A 77 -1.01 24.04 39.79
CA VAL A 77 0.07 23.53 38.94
C VAL A 77 -0.50 23.27 37.56
N LYS A 78 -0.06 24.02 36.54
CA LYS A 78 -0.46 23.82 35.15
C LYS A 78 0.56 22.95 34.40
N ILE A 79 0.07 21.90 33.77
CA ILE A 79 0.86 20.95 32.98
C ILE A 79 0.40 21.02 31.52
N VAL A 80 1.35 21.15 30.60
CA VAL A 80 1.09 21.04 29.15
C VAL A 80 1.87 19.86 28.61
N TYR A 81 1.22 18.98 27.85
CA TYR A 81 1.89 17.81 27.25
C TYR A 81 1.63 17.68 25.76
N VAL A 82 2.62 17.13 25.05
CA VAL A 82 2.56 16.74 23.65
C VAL A 82 3.05 15.30 23.50
N VAL A 83 2.17 14.40 23.05
CA VAL A 83 2.46 12.96 22.93
C VAL A 83 1.99 12.38 21.59
N LEU A 84 2.66 11.33 21.12
CA LEU A 84 2.16 10.52 20.00
C LEU A 84 1.14 9.46 20.46
N GLU A 85 1.38 8.85 21.62
CA GLU A 85 0.58 7.75 22.19
C GLU A 85 -0.65 8.27 22.96
N ALA A 86 -1.84 8.05 22.41
CA ALA A 86 -3.13 8.43 22.98
C ALA A 86 -3.41 7.83 24.38
N GLN A 87 -2.88 6.65 24.67
CA GLN A 87 -3.06 5.94 25.93
C GLN A 87 -2.36 6.65 27.11
N TYR A 88 -1.30 7.41 26.87
CA TYR A 88 -0.71 8.27 27.91
C TYR A 88 -1.59 9.48 28.22
N GLN A 89 -2.33 10.01 27.24
CA GLN A 89 -3.32 11.07 27.46
C GLN A 89 -4.40 10.60 28.44
N SER A 90 -4.96 9.40 28.27
CA SER A 90 -6.04 8.88 29.11
C SER A 90 -5.54 8.55 30.53
N ALA A 91 -4.37 7.93 30.65
CA ALA A 91 -3.74 7.65 31.94
C ALA A 91 -3.35 8.92 32.71
N LEU A 92 -2.79 9.94 32.04
CA LEU A 92 -2.42 11.21 32.67
C LEU A 92 -3.67 12.01 33.08
N SER A 93 -4.74 11.96 32.28
CA SER A 93 -6.05 12.54 32.62
C SER A 93 -6.62 11.91 33.90
N ALA A 94 -6.58 10.58 34.01
CA ALA A 94 -7.00 9.86 35.20
C ALA A 94 -6.15 10.20 36.43
N ALA A 95 -4.82 10.28 36.27
CA ALA A 95 -3.90 10.68 37.34
C ALA A 95 -4.20 12.09 37.88
N VAL A 96 -4.43 13.07 36.99
CA VAL A 96 -4.78 14.44 37.38
C VAL A 96 -6.16 14.53 38.02
N GLN A 97 -7.16 13.79 37.51
CA GLN A 97 -8.48 13.69 38.15
C GLN A 97 -8.38 13.08 39.56
N ALA A 98 -7.57 12.04 39.77
CA ALA A 98 -7.34 11.44 41.08
C ALA A 98 -6.64 12.42 42.05
N LEU A 99 -5.64 13.19 41.58
CA LEU A 99 -5.01 14.26 42.38
C LEU A 99 -6.04 15.33 42.80
N ASN A 100 -6.87 15.77 41.86
CA ASN A 100 -7.92 16.78 42.10
C ASN A 100 -9.14 16.26 42.90
N GLN A 101 -9.22 14.95 43.18
CA GLN A 101 -10.19 14.38 44.12
C GLN A 101 -9.58 14.21 45.52
N GLN A 102 -8.27 13.99 45.62
CA GLN A 102 -7.51 13.82 46.86
C GLN A 102 -6.92 15.16 47.35
N VAL A 103 -7.66 16.26 47.19
CA VAL A 103 -7.19 17.65 47.36
C VAL A 103 -6.56 17.87 48.74
N ASN A 104 -5.25 18.12 48.78
CA ASN A 104 -4.49 18.29 50.04
C ASN A 104 -3.44 19.40 50.03
N TYR A 105 -2.92 19.83 48.87
CA TYR A 105 -1.79 20.77 48.79
C TYR A 105 -1.71 21.60 47.50
N ALA A 106 -2.22 21.10 46.37
CA ALA A 106 -2.28 21.80 45.10
C ALA A 106 -3.54 21.43 44.32
N SER A 107 -3.96 22.30 43.41
CA SER A 107 -4.88 21.98 42.33
C SER A 107 -4.10 21.76 41.02
N TYR A 108 -4.50 20.81 40.19
CA TYR A 108 -3.78 20.46 38.96
C TYR A 108 -4.60 20.79 37.71
N GLU A 109 -4.13 21.73 36.90
CA GLU A 109 -4.62 21.95 35.53
C GLU A 109 -3.77 21.12 34.56
N VAL A 110 -4.40 20.43 33.61
CA VAL A 110 -3.67 19.80 32.50
C VAL A 110 -4.32 20.08 31.16
N VAL A 111 -3.48 20.38 30.16
CA VAL A 111 -3.87 20.52 28.75
C VAL A 111 -3.02 19.58 27.90
N GLY A 112 -3.69 18.85 27.01
CA GLY A 112 -3.09 17.78 26.22
C GLY A 112 -3.25 17.97 24.72
N TYR A 113 -2.15 17.76 24.01
CA TYR A 113 -2.09 17.81 22.55
C TYR A 113 -1.49 16.50 22.02
N LEU A 114 -2.05 15.97 20.95
CA LEU A 114 -1.39 14.95 20.14
C LEU A 114 -0.47 15.64 19.14
N VAL A 115 0.65 15.01 18.82
CA VAL A 115 1.67 15.58 17.90
C VAL A 115 1.03 16.10 16.61
N GLU A 116 0.19 15.29 15.95
CA GLU A 116 -0.43 15.61 14.66
C GLU A 116 -1.45 16.77 14.70
N GLU A 117 -2.06 17.05 15.86
CA GLU A 117 -3.04 18.14 15.99
C GLU A 117 -2.35 19.52 15.90
N LEU A 118 -1.06 19.59 16.21
CA LEU A 118 -0.23 20.80 16.05
C LEU A 118 0.11 21.12 14.57
N ARG A 119 -0.44 20.36 13.61
CA ARG A 119 -0.54 20.77 12.20
C ARG A 119 -1.54 21.90 12.02
N ASP A 120 -2.66 21.84 12.74
CA ASP A 120 -3.68 22.87 12.67
C ASP A 120 -3.17 24.18 13.27
N VAL A 121 -3.44 25.28 12.57
CA VAL A 121 -2.85 26.59 12.87
C VAL A 121 -3.45 27.18 14.16
N ASP A 122 -4.75 26.98 14.39
CA ASP A 122 -5.44 27.53 15.55
C ASP A 122 -5.21 26.68 16.81
N THR A 123 -5.10 25.36 16.65
CA THR A 123 -4.62 24.45 17.69
C THR A 123 -3.18 24.76 18.09
N TYR A 124 -2.29 25.03 17.13
CA TYR A 124 -0.91 25.45 17.44
C TYR A 124 -0.83 26.81 18.13
N LYS A 125 -1.65 27.80 17.76
CA LYS A 125 -1.78 29.08 18.51
C LYS A 125 -2.23 28.83 19.95
N THR A 126 -3.22 27.96 20.15
CA THR A 126 -3.76 27.61 21.47
C THR A 126 -2.69 26.91 22.32
N PHE A 127 -1.94 25.98 21.74
CA PHE A 127 -0.77 25.36 22.38
C PHE A 127 0.29 26.38 22.81
N CYS A 128 0.63 27.34 21.95
CA CYS A 128 1.58 28.41 22.31
C CYS A 128 1.07 29.22 23.51
N LYS A 129 -0.22 29.58 23.52
CA LYS A 129 -0.84 30.34 24.61
C LYS A 129 -0.90 29.54 25.93
N ASP A 130 -1.16 28.23 25.86
CA ASP A 130 -1.14 27.37 27.04
C ASP A 130 0.26 27.19 27.65
N LEU A 131 1.32 27.31 26.83
CA LEU A 131 2.68 27.33 27.32
C LEU A 131 3.05 28.61 28.07
N GLU A 132 2.41 29.76 27.82
CA GLU A 132 2.73 31.05 28.47
C GLU A 132 2.53 31.01 30.00
N ASN A 133 1.58 30.19 30.49
CA ASN A 133 1.30 30.07 31.92
C ASN A 133 1.46 28.65 32.50
N ALA A 134 2.07 27.73 31.76
CA ALA A 134 2.39 26.39 32.26
C ALA A 134 3.53 26.40 33.30
N ASN A 135 3.51 25.44 34.24
CA ASN A 135 4.63 25.12 35.12
C ASN A 135 5.51 24.02 34.53
N ILE A 136 4.89 22.97 34.00
CA ILE A 136 5.56 21.75 33.54
C ILE A 136 5.23 21.49 32.07
N PHE A 137 6.25 21.28 31.24
CA PHE A 137 6.10 20.75 29.89
C PHE A 137 6.53 19.28 29.81
N ILE A 138 5.72 18.44 29.14
CA ILE A 138 6.03 17.03 28.88
C ILE A 138 5.96 16.74 27.37
N GLY A 139 7.03 16.22 26.79
CA GLY A 139 7.09 15.75 25.40
C GLY A 139 7.44 14.27 25.31
N SER A 140 6.77 13.49 24.45
CA SER A 140 7.13 12.07 24.22
C SER A 140 6.80 11.57 22.82
N LEU A 141 7.71 10.77 22.25
CA LEU A 141 7.61 10.12 20.92
C LEU A 141 7.42 11.09 19.75
N ILE A 142 8.00 12.28 19.84
CA ILE A 142 7.88 13.33 18.82
C ILE A 142 8.91 13.05 17.70
N PHE A 143 8.49 12.32 16.65
CA PHE A 143 9.34 11.87 15.53
C PHE A 143 8.96 12.40 14.14
N VAL A 144 8.21 13.50 14.10
CA VAL A 144 7.83 14.21 12.86
C VAL A 144 8.59 15.53 12.82
N GLU A 145 9.52 15.69 11.88
CA GLU A 145 10.49 16.80 11.86
C GLU A 145 9.82 18.19 11.87
N GLU A 146 8.83 18.42 11.00
CA GLU A 146 8.06 19.67 10.96
C GLU A 146 7.44 20.03 12.32
N LEU A 147 6.86 19.04 13.00
CA LEU A 147 6.16 19.22 14.27
C LEU A 147 7.15 19.31 15.43
N ALA A 148 8.25 18.56 15.39
CA ALA A 148 9.37 18.68 16.30
C ALA A 148 9.97 20.10 16.29
N LEU A 149 10.15 20.69 15.11
CA LEU A 149 10.63 22.06 14.95
C LEU A 149 9.61 23.10 15.44
N LYS A 150 8.31 22.93 15.16
CA LYS A 150 7.23 23.76 15.73
C LYS A 150 7.21 23.71 17.27
N ILE A 151 7.19 22.50 17.85
CA ILE A 151 7.20 22.28 19.30
C ILE A 151 8.45 22.89 19.93
N LYS A 152 9.63 22.70 19.31
CA LYS A 152 10.88 23.37 19.73
C LYS A 152 10.71 24.88 19.75
N ALA A 153 10.25 25.49 18.65
CA ALA A 153 10.13 26.95 18.54
C ALA A 153 9.12 27.57 19.54
N ALA A 154 8.11 26.81 19.96
CA ALA A 154 7.17 27.23 21.01
C ALA A 154 7.77 27.07 22.42
N VAL A 155 8.27 25.88 22.75
CA VAL A 155 8.76 25.54 24.11
C VAL A 155 10.08 26.25 24.42
N GLU A 156 10.95 26.50 23.44
CA GLU A 156 12.24 27.18 23.62
C GLU A 156 12.08 28.63 24.11
N LYS A 157 10.98 29.32 23.74
CA LYS A 157 10.64 30.67 24.23
C LYS A 157 10.32 30.67 25.72
N GLU A 158 9.52 29.69 26.15
CA GLU A 158 9.04 29.57 27.54
C GLU A 158 9.98 28.76 28.44
N ARG A 159 11.03 28.15 27.86
CA ARG A 159 11.89 27.16 28.53
C ARG A 159 12.48 27.63 29.84
N ASP A 160 12.94 28.87 29.90
CA ASP A 160 13.60 29.40 31.09
C ASP A 160 12.60 29.81 32.18
N ARG A 161 11.35 30.12 31.80
CA ARG A 161 10.22 30.37 32.70
C ARG A 161 9.60 29.09 33.26
N LEU A 162 9.51 28.02 32.46
CA LEU A 162 8.97 26.71 32.88
C LEU A 162 9.77 26.09 34.04
N ASP A 163 9.09 25.62 35.08
CA ASP A 163 9.71 25.02 36.27
C ASP A 163 10.41 23.69 35.93
N ALA A 164 9.79 22.90 35.03
CA ALA A 164 10.36 21.67 34.49
C ALA A 164 9.99 21.46 33.02
N VAL A 165 10.94 20.95 32.23
CA VAL A 165 10.77 20.57 30.82
C VAL A 165 11.30 19.15 30.65
N LEU A 166 10.40 18.20 30.43
CA LEU A 166 10.68 16.77 30.40
C LEU A 166 10.35 16.23 29.01
N VAL A 167 11.38 15.91 28.23
CA VAL A 167 11.24 15.34 26.88
C VAL A 167 11.80 13.93 26.86
N PHE A 168 10.88 12.98 26.96
CA PHE A 168 11.08 11.54 26.79
C PHE A 168 11.34 11.20 25.30
N PRO A 169 11.74 9.96 24.95
CA PRO A 169 12.35 9.63 23.64
C PRO A 169 11.65 10.27 22.44
N SER A 170 12.34 11.21 21.79
CA SER A 170 11.84 12.07 20.70
C SER A 170 13.01 12.49 19.80
N MET A 171 12.76 13.30 18.76
CA MET A 171 13.84 13.87 17.94
C MET A 171 14.84 14.71 18.77
N PRO A 172 16.14 14.71 18.39
CA PRO A 172 17.20 15.44 19.09
C PRO A 172 16.89 16.93 19.34
N GLU A 173 16.20 17.55 18.39
CA GLU A 173 15.77 18.95 18.39
C GLU A 173 14.91 19.29 19.62
N VAL A 174 13.96 18.40 19.93
CA VAL A 174 13.05 18.54 21.08
C VAL A 174 13.72 18.01 22.35
N MET A 175 14.47 16.92 22.26
CA MET A 175 15.18 16.34 23.42
C MET A 175 16.18 17.32 24.07
N ARG A 176 16.78 18.23 23.30
CA ARG A 176 17.67 19.29 23.82
C ARG A 176 16.96 20.28 24.75
N LEU A 177 15.63 20.39 24.68
CA LEU A 177 14.84 21.28 25.53
C LEU A 177 14.85 20.86 27.01
N ASN A 178 15.13 19.58 27.30
CA ASN A 178 15.16 19.02 28.67
C ASN A 178 15.83 19.98 29.69
N LYS A 179 15.08 20.25 30.77
CA LYS A 179 15.43 21.14 31.89
C LYS A 179 14.80 20.55 33.15
N LEU A 180 15.61 20.14 34.10
CA LEU A 180 15.15 19.71 35.41
C LEU A 180 16.14 20.22 36.46
N GLY A 181 15.81 21.33 37.12
CA GLY A 181 16.77 22.07 37.95
C GLY A 181 18.04 22.42 37.18
N SER A 182 19.17 21.88 37.65
CA SER A 182 20.50 22.04 37.06
C SER A 182 20.86 21.02 35.97
N PHE A 183 20.01 20.00 35.75
CA PHE A 183 20.16 19.00 34.69
C PHE A 183 19.62 19.50 33.35
N SER A 184 20.41 19.33 32.28
CA SER A 184 19.98 19.58 30.90
C SER A 184 20.78 18.75 29.91
N MET A 185 20.12 18.30 28.83
CA MET A 185 20.73 17.50 27.76
C MET A 185 21.79 18.26 26.95
N SER A 186 21.87 19.60 27.04
CA SER A 186 22.92 20.40 26.42
C SER A 186 24.34 20.04 26.89
N GLN A 187 24.48 19.54 28.13
CA GLN A 187 25.76 19.15 28.71
C GLN A 187 26.28 17.79 28.18
N LEU A 188 25.44 17.02 27.48
CA LEU A 188 25.79 15.68 26.97
C LEU A 188 26.38 15.68 25.53
N GLY A 189 26.45 16.85 24.88
CA GLY A 189 26.84 16.99 23.47
C GLY A 189 28.31 17.28 23.16
N GLN A 190 29.20 17.43 24.14
CA GLN A 190 30.61 17.70 23.85
C GLN A 190 31.31 16.47 23.26
N SER A 191 32.02 16.65 22.13
CA SER A 191 32.67 15.58 21.35
C SER A 191 33.73 14.75 22.10
N LYS A 192 34.23 15.26 23.25
CA LYS A 192 35.16 14.59 24.16
C LYS A 192 34.48 13.82 25.31
N SER A 193 33.15 13.83 25.40
CA SER A 193 32.40 13.15 26.47
C SER A 193 32.45 11.62 26.34
N PRO A 194 32.65 10.86 27.44
CA PRO A 194 32.53 9.40 27.45
C PRO A 194 31.18 8.87 26.93
N PHE A 195 30.10 9.66 27.04
CA PHE A 195 28.81 9.32 26.45
C PHE A 195 28.90 9.18 24.92
N PHE A 196 29.52 10.13 24.24
CA PHE A 196 29.62 10.15 22.77
C PHE A 196 30.42 8.96 22.24
N GLN A 197 31.44 8.50 22.98
CA GLN A 197 32.17 7.28 22.65
C GLN A 197 31.32 6.01 22.81
N LEU A 198 30.36 5.99 23.73
CA LEU A 198 29.42 4.89 23.91
C LEU A 198 28.47 4.74 22.71
N PHE A 199 28.07 5.86 22.09
CA PHE A 199 27.27 5.89 20.85
C PHE A 199 28.09 5.51 19.59
N LYS A 200 29.42 5.64 19.62
CA LYS A 200 30.26 5.39 18.43
C LYS A 200 30.43 3.91 18.05
N LYS A 201 30.15 2.96 18.96
CA LYS A 201 30.18 1.51 18.66
C LYS A 201 28.90 1.06 17.95
N LYS A 202 28.83 1.29 16.64
CA LYS A 202 27.86 0.64 15.75
C LYS A 202 28.01 -0.89 15.82
N LYS A 203 26.97 -1.57 16.31
CA LYS A 203 26.48 -2.83 15.72
C LYS A 203 25.13 -2.50 15.08
N GLN A 204 24.86 -3.04 13.90
CA GLN A 204 23.52 -2.97 13.29
C GLN A 204 22.51 -3.71 14.21
N GLY A 205 21.29 -3.20 14.32
CA GLY A 205 20.15 -3.89 14.96
C GLY A 205 19.53 -3.27 16.21
N ALA A 206 20.22 -2.42 16.99
CA ALA A 206 19.63 -1.85 18.21
C ALA A 206 18.81 -0.57 17.93
N GLY A 207 17.54 -0.54 18.35
CA GLY A 207 16.65 0.60 18.15
C GLY A 207 16.99 1.81 19.02
N PHE A 208 16.44 2.98 18.70
CA PHE A 208 16.60 4.19 19.53
C PHE A 208 16.05 3.97 20.95
N ALA A 209 14.93 3.24 21.08
CA ALA A 209 14.37 2.81 22.37
C ALA A 209 15.35 1.92 23.16
N ASP A 210 16.04 0.97 22.54
CA ASP A 210 17.08 0.18 23.22
C ASP A 210 18.27 1.04 23.64
N SER A 211 18.64 2.02 22.82
CA SER A 211 19.69 2.98 23.17
C SER A 211 19.30 3.81 24.40
N MET A 212 18.00 4.10 24.58
CA MET A 212 17.41 4.80 25.74
C MET A 212 17.28 3.90 26.98
N LEU A 213 16.84 2.65 26.84
CA LEU A 213 16.87 1.68 27.94
C LEU A 213 18.31 1.41 28.40
N LYS A 214 19.26 1.38 27.45
CA LYS A 214 20.69 1.35 27.72
C LYS A 214 21.18 2.65 28.37
N LEU A 215 20.63 3.81 28.02
CA LEU A 215 20.86 5.10 28.68
C LEU A 215 20.43 5.02 30.16
N VAL A 216 19.19 4.59 30.44
CA VAL A 216 18.67 4.36 31.80
C VAL A 216 19.53 3.37 32.59
N ARG A 217 19.97 2.27 31.96
CA ARG A 217 20.86 1.25 32.55
C ARG A 217 22.32 1.72 32.71
N THR A 218 22.74 2.83 32.10
CA THR A 218 24.12 3.35 32.17
C THR A 218 24.27 4.65 32.95
N LEU A 219 23.26 5.52 33.01
CA LEU A 219 23.31 6.75 33.82
C LEU A 219 23.67 6.52 35.30
N PRO A 220 23.18 5.48 36.01
CA PRO A 220 23.60 5.19 37.38
C PRO A 220 25.12 5.02 37.54
N LYS A 221 25.81 4.56 36.49
CA LYS A 221 27.28 4.43 36.45
C LYS A 221 27.98 5.77 36.22
N VAL A 222 27.25 6.81 35.81
CA VAL A 222 27.73 8.17 35.54
C VAL A 222 27.36 9.16 36.66
N LEU A 223 26.28 8.93 37.42
CA LEU A 223 25.88 9.77 38.57
C LEU A 223 27.04 10.03 39.55
N LYS A 224 27.96 9.07 39.71
CA LYS A 224 29.18 9.19 40.53
C LYS A 224 30.21 10.25 40.09
N TYR A 225 30.04 10.86 38.92
CA TYR A 225 30.92 11.90 38.37
C TYR A 225 30.27 13.30 38.35
N LEU A 226 29.01 13.43 38.81
CA LEU A 226 28.31 14.71 38.89
C LEU A 226 28.37 15.26 40.32
N PRO A 227 28.42 16.60 40.51
CA PRO A 227 28.18 17.23 41.81
C PRO A 227 26.85 16.76 42.41
N SER A 228 26.76 16.66 43.75
CA SER A 228 25.61 16.07 44.46
C SER A 228 24.25 16.56 43.94
N ASP A 229 24.12 17.88 43.76
CA ASP A 229 22.88 18.53 43.36
C ASP A 229 22.49 18.17 41.91
N LYS A 230 23.48 18.18 41.00
CA LYS A 230 23.32 17.73 39.61
C LYS A 230 23.05 16.23 39.50
N ALA A 231 23.62 15.43 40.39
CA ALA A 231 23.37 13.99 40.47
C ALA A 231 21.95 13.70 40.94
N GLN A 232 21.42 14.49 41.88
CA GLN A 232 20.04 14.38 42.34
C GLN A 232 19.04 14.78 41.25
N ASP A 233 19.26 15.89 40.54
CA ASP A 233 18.43 16.28 39.39
C ASP A 233 18.46 15.22 38.28
N ALA A 234 19.64 14.69 37.93
CA ALA A 234 19.77 13.61 36.96
C ALA A 234 19.08 12.31 37.43
N ARG A 235 19.09 12.01 38.74
CA ARG A 235 18.36 10.88 39.33
C ARG A 235 16.85 11.08 39.24
N LEU A 236 16.34 12.28 39.52
CA LEU A 236 14.91 12.59 39.40
C LEU A 236 14.43 12.55 37.94
N TYR A 237 15.29 12.92 36.98
CA TYR A 237 15.00 12.69 35.55
C TYR A 237 14.88 11.20 35.22
N ILE A 238 15.81 10.34 35.67
CA ILE A 238 15.72 8.88 35.47
C ILE A 238 14.44 8.32 36.11
N LEU A 239 14.15 8.74 37.35
CA LEU A 239 12.98 8.28 38.09
C LEU A 239 11.67 8.71 37.40
N SER A 240 11.65 9.91 36.82
CA SER A 240 10.53 10.40 36.00
C SER A 240 10.31 9.55 34.75
N LEU A 241 11.40 9.13 34.09
CA LEU A 241 11.34 8.22 32.95
C LEU A 241 10.94 6.80 33.37
N GLN A 242 11.26 6.35 34.58
CA GLN A 242 10.79 5.07 35.11
C GLN A 242 9.29 5.08 35.42
N PHE A 243 8.76 6.13 36.06
CA PHE A 243 7.31 6.30 36.21
C PHE A 243 6.61 6.41 34.84
N TRP A 244 7.18 7.19 33.91
CA TRP A 244 6.63 7.30 32.56
C TRP A 244 6.58 5.94 31.85
N LEU A 245 7.68 5.19 31.81
CA LEU A 245 7.72 3.82 31.28
C LEU A 245 6.83 2.83 32.07
N GLY A 246 6.48 3.16 33.31
CA GLY A 246 5.50 2.45 34.12
C GLY A 246 4.04 2.73 33.71
N GLY A 247 3.76 3.88 33.09
CA GLY A 247 2.54 4.23 32.33
C GLY A 247 1.20 4.28 33.06
N SER A 248 1.03 3.55 34.16
CA SER A 248 -0.23 3.46 34.89
C SER A 248 -0.66 4.81 35.50
N PRO A 249 -1.97 5.05 35.71
CA PRO A 249 -2.44 6.25 36.39
C PRO A 249 -1.74 6.50 37.73
N ASP A 250 -1.46 5.45 38.50
CA ASP A 250 -0.73 5.56 39.78
C ASP A 250 0.74 5.96 39.59
N ASN A 251 1.44 5.37 38.61
CA ASN A 251 2.82 5.76 38.28
C ASN A 251 2.86 7.23 37.82
N LEU A 252 1.93 7.66 36.96
CA LEU A 252 1.81 9.04 36.51
C LEU A 252 1.39 9.99 37.66
N GLN A 253 0.56 9.54 38.60
CA GLN A 253 0.21 10.30 39.80
C GLN A 253 1.45 10.57 40.67
N ASN A 254 2.25 9.55 40.93
CA ASN A 254 3.49 9.65 41.71
C ASN A 254 4.56 10.47 40.99
N PHE A 255 4.66 10.36 39.66
CA PHE A 255 5.48 11.24 38.83
C PHE A 255 5.09 12.72 38.97
N LEU A 256 3.81 13.06 38.85
CA LEU A 256 3.34 14.44 39.00
C LEU A 256 3.57 14.97 40.42
N LYS A 257 3.33 14.15 41.46
CA LYS A 257 3.67 14.46 42.86
C LYS A 257 5.16 14.80 43.01
N MET A 258 6.04 13.92 42.51
CA MET A 258 7.49 14.05 42.60
C MET A 258 8.00 15.33 41.91
N ILE A 259 7.62 15.56 40.65
CA ILE A 259 8.10 16.72 39.89
C ILE A 259 7.55 18.03 40.48
N SER A 260 6.27 18.06 40.83
CA SER A 260 5.64 19.27 41.36
C SER A 260 6.24 19.68 42.71
N GLY A 261 6.39 18.73 43.64
CA GLY A 261 7.00 19.00 44.95
C GLY A 261 8.50 19.34 44.89
N SER A 262 9.21 18.86 43.88
CA SER A 262 10.67 19.09 43.74
C SER A 262 11.00 20.41 43.04
N TYR A 263 10.18 20.85 42.06
CA TYR A 263 10.56 21.94 41.15
C TYR A 263 9.56 23.11 41.08
N VAL A 264 8.27 22.93 41.41
CA VAL A 264 7.30 24.04 41.34
C VAL A 264 7.44 24.94 42.58
N PRO A 265 7.78 26.25 42.43
CA PRO A 265 8.10 27.11 43.56
C PRO A 265 6.99 27.22 44.62
N ALA A 266 5.73 27.16 44.20
CA ALA A 266 4.57 27.27 45.08
C ALA A 266 4.37 26.07 46.04
N LEU A 267 5.04 24.93 45.77
CA LEU A 267 4.99 23.72 46.60
C LEU A 267 6.29 23.48 47.37
N ARG A 268 7.28 24.37 47.23
CA ARG A 268 8.62 24.22 47.78
C ARG A 268 8.59 24.20 49.30
N GLY A 269 9.03 23.08 49.89
CA GLY A 269 9.05 22.86 51.33
C GLY A 269 7.84 22.09 51.89
N GLN A 270 6.83 21.79 51.07
CA GLN A 270 5.79 20.82 51.44
C GLN A 270 6.33 19.39 51.27
N LYS A 271 6.07 18.52 52.26
CA LYS A 271 6.47 17.11 52.20
C LYS A 271 5.45 16.29 51.42
N ILE A 272 5.55 16.31 50.09
CA ILE A 272 4.70 15.50 49.21
C ILE A 272 5.29 14.10 49.10
N GLU A 273 4.62 13.10 49.70
CA GLU A 273 5.04 11.70 49.62
C GLU A 273 4.56 11.03 48.34
N TYR A 274 5.43 10.25 47.72
CA TYR A 274 5.17 9.47 46.51
C TYR A 274 5.81 8.09 46.64
N ALA A 275 5.20 7.06 46.03
CA ALA A 275 5.69 5.69 46.04
C ALA A 275 6.75 5.45 44.95
N ASP A 276 7.59 4.42 45.11
CA ASP A 276 8.54 3.98 44.07
C ASP A 276 7.81 3.48 42.80
N PRO A 277 8.42 3.60 41.60
CA PRO A 277 7.79 3.21 40.34
C PRO A 277 7.55 1.70 40.27
N VAL A 278 6.32 1.31 39.91
CA VAL A 278 5.99 -0.09 39.62
C VAL A 278 6.47 -0.43 38.21
N LEU A 279 7.44 -1.36 38.13
CA LEU A 279 8.06 -1.78 36.87
C LEU A 279 7.46 -3.11 36.39
N PHE A 280 6.99 -3.11 35.14
CA PHE A 280 6.53 -4.31 34.42
C PHE A 280 7.63 -4.86 33.52
N LEU A 281 7.59 -6.16 33.21
CA LEU A 281 8.53 -6.83 32.29
C LEU A 281 8.67 -6.07 30.96
N ASP A 282 9.86 -6.10 30.34
CA ASP A 282 10.09 -5.47 29.02
C ASP A 282 9.38 -6.24 27.89
N THR A 283 9.32 -7.55 28.00
CA THR A 283 8.63 -8.49 27.09
C THR A 283 8.05 -9.64 27.91
N GLY A 284 6.96 -10.26 27.46
CA GLY A 284 6.35 -11.38 28.18
C GLY A 284 5.01 -11.80 27.59
N ILE A 285 4.26 -12.61 28.34
CA ILE A 285 2.88 -13.00 28.05
C ILE A 285 1.96 -12.32 29.08
N TRP A 286 0.85 -11.71 28.63
CA TRP A 286 -0.13 -11.04 29.47
C TRP A 286 -1.55 -11.47 29.13
N HIS A 287 -2.32 -11.92 30.13
CA HIS A 287 -3.73 -12.26 29.96
C HIS A 287 -4.57 -11.53 31.02
N PRO A 288 -5.75 -10.95 30.69
CA PRO A 288 -6.51 -10.09 31.61
C PRO A 288 -7.00 -10.80 32.88
N LEU A 289 -7.21 -12.12 32.83
CA LEU A 289 -7.59 -12.94 33.99
C LEU A 289 -6.39 -13.59 34.71
N ALA A 290 -5.15 -13.34 34.26
CA ALA A 290 -3.97 -13.87 34.93
C ALA A 290 -3.59 -13.03 36.15
N PRO A 291 -3.07 -13.64 37.24
CA PRO A 291 -2.62 -12.92 38.42
C PRO A 291 -1.33 -12.12 38.19
N CYS A 292 -0.58 -12.42 37.13
CA CYS A 292 0.69 -11.78 36.79
C CYS A 292 0.99 -11.88 35.28
N MET A 293 2.02 -11.15 34.84
CA MET A 293 2.66 -11.39 33.54
C MET A 293 3.62 -12.58 33.66
N TYR A 294 3.73 -13.38 32.60
CA TYR A 294 4.64 -14.53 32.54
C TYR A 294 5.84 -14.23 31.64
N ASP A 295 7.03 -14.69 32.05
CA ASP A 295 8.26 -14.65 31.24
C ASP A 295 8.62 -16.05 30.65
N ASP A 296 7.76 -17.05 30.87
CA ASP A 296 7.86 -18.39 30.27
C ASP A 296 6.50 -18.89 29.77
N VAL A 297 6.52 -19.57 28.61
CA VAL A 297 5.30 -20.07 27.95
C VAL A 297 4.72 -21.31 28.62
N LYS A 298 5.53 -22.13 29.29
CA LYS A 298 5.04 -23.33 30.01
C LYS A 298 4.35 -22.93 31.30
N GLU A 299 4.90 -21.96 32.04
CA GLU A 299 4.21 -21.39 33.21
C GLU A 299 2.85 -20.79 32.83
N TYR A 300 2.79 -20.01 31.74
CA TYR A 300 1.53 -19.48 31.21
C TYR A 300 0.53 -20.59 30.85
N LEU A 301 0.94 -21.60 30.09
CA LEU A 301 0.05 -22.69 29.66
C LEU A 301 -0.38 -23.58 30.83
N ASN A 302 0.47 -23.78 31.84
CA ASN A 302 0.11 -24.47 33.08
C ASN A 302 -1.00 -23.71 33.81
N TRP A 303 -0.85 -22.38 33.99
CA TRP A 303 -1.93 -21.55 34.56
C TRP A 303 -3.21 -21.63 33.71
N TYR A 304 -3.09 -21.51 32.39
CA TYR A 304 -4.21 -21.57 31.46
C TYR A 304 -5.00 -22.89 31.59
N GLY A 305 -4.30 -24.02 31.76
CA GLY A 305 -4.90 -25.34 32.00
C GLY A 305 -5.64 -25.46 33.34
N THR A 306 -5.31 -24.66 34.35
CA THR A 306 -6.00 -24.66 35.66
C THR A 306 -7.31 -23.85 35.68
N ARG A 307 -7.62 -23.11 34.60
CA ARG A 307 -8.81 -22.24 34.52
C ARG A 307 -10.13 -23.02 34.64
N LYS A 308 -11.05 -22.47 35.42
CA LYS A 308 -12.37 -23.06 35.71
C LYS A 308 -13.51 -22.41 34.91
N ASP A 309 -13.26 -21.21 34.41
CA ASP A 309 -14.12 -20.36 33.59
C ASP A 309 -14.16 -20.75 32.10
N THR A 310 -13.31 -21.69 31.68
CA THR A 310 -13.11 -22.08 30.27
C THR A 310 -13.97 -23.27 29.84
N ASN A 311 -14.51 -23.19 28.62
CA ASN A 311 -15.40 -24.22 28.03
C ASN A 311 -14.66 -25.50 27.61
N GLU A 312 -15.39 -26.60 27.39
CA GLU A 312 -14.79 -27.90 27.04
C GLU A 312 -14.02 -27.89 25.71
N LYS A 313 -14.49 -27.14 24.71
CA LYS A 313 -13.80 -27.01 23.41
C LYS A 313 -12.41 -26.40 23.60
N LEU A 314 -12.31 -25.33 24.40
CA LEU A 314 -11.08 -24.62 24.71
C LEU A 314 -10.10 -25.48 25.52
N LYS A 315 -10.60 -26.43 26.32
CA LYS A 315 -9.79 -27.41 27.05
C LYS A 315 -9.33 -28.59 26.18
N GLY A 316 -9.96 -28.81 25.02
CA GLY A 316 -9.60 -29.89 24.10
C GLY A 316 -8.14 -29.82 23.64
N PRO A 317 -7.51 -30.97 23.34
CA PRO A 317 -6.19 -30.98 22.68
C PRO A 317 -6.27 -30.31 21.30
N ASP A 318 -7.43 -30.45 20.65
CA ASP A 318 -7.78 -29.94 19.31
C ASP A 318 -8.30 -28.50 19.27
N ALA A 319 -8.12 -27.72 20.33
CA ALA A 319 -8.41 -26.28 20.29
C ALA A 319 -7.34 -25.56 19.43
N PRO A 320 -7.72 -24.74 18.42
CA PRO A 320 -6.74 -23.93 17.69
C PRO A 320 -6.07 -22.94 18.64
N VAL A 321 -4.77 -22.71 18.46
CA VAL A 321 -3.97 -21.79 19.27
C VAL A 321 -3.63 -20.55 18.45
N ILE A 322 -3.96 -19.37 18.96
CA ILE A 322 -3.81 -18.08 18.26
C ILE A 322 -2.81 -17.22 19.03
N GLY A 323 -1.73 -16.81 18.37
CA GLY A 323 -0.78 -15.85 18.93
C GLY A 323 -1.31 -14.43 18.77
N LEU A 324 -1.27 -13.61 19.82
CA LEU A 324 -1.52 -12.16 19.70
C LEU A 324 -0.25 -11.39 20.02
N ILE A 325 0.08 -10.38 19.20
CA ILE A 325 1.21 -9.47 19.45
C ILE A 325 0.64 -8.12 19.88
N LEU A 326 0.97 -7.72 21.10
CA LEU A 326 0.42 -6.56 21.80
C LEU A 326 1.50 -5.51 22.08
N GLN A 327 1.11 -4.24 22.17
CA GLN A 327 2.02 -3.20 22.67
C GLN A 327 1.93 -3.15 24.21
N ARG A 328 3.09 -3.14 24.88
CA ARG A 328 3.15 -3.03 26.36
C ARG A 328 2.49 -1.77 26.88
N SER A 329 2.54 -0.65 26.14
CA SER A 329 2.03 0.65 26.60
C SER A 329 0.54 0.59 26.96
N HIS A 330 -0.31 -0.02 26.14
CA HIS A 330 -1.74 -0.20 26.43
C HIS A 330 -2.01 -1.04 27.70
N ILE A 331 -1.20 -2.07 27.94
CA ILE A 331 -1.34 -2.95 29.11
C ILE A 331 -0.96 -2.18 30.38
N VAL A 332 0.16 -1.46 30.38
CA VAL A 332 0.63 -0.74 31.59
C VAL A 332 -0.17 0.53 31.89
N THR A 333 -0.78 1.17 30.90
CA THR A 333 -1.71 2.29 31.10
C THR A 333 -3.10 1.84 31.56
N GLY A 334 -3.45 0.55 31.47
CA GLY A 334 -4.83 0.07 31.68
C GLY A 334 -5.81 0.51 30.58
N ASP A 335 -5.29 0.79 29.38
CA ASP A 335 -6.09 1.04 28.19
C ASP A 335 -6.09 -0.16 27.25
N ASP A 336 -6.40 -1.32 27.84
CA ASP A 336 -6.31 -2.67 27.27
C ASP A 336 -7.67 -3.25 26.85
N SER A 337 -8.77 -2.51 27.05
CA SER A 337 -10.15 -3.02 26.90
C SER A 337 -10.43 -3.68 25.54
N HIS A 338 -9.77 -3.18 24.51
CA HIS A 338 -9.83 -3.68 23.15
C HIS A 338 -9.01 -4.97 22.93
N TYR A 339 -7.89 -5.15 23.64
CA TYR A 339 -7.17 -6.42 23.72
C TYR A 339 -7.98 -7.46 24.50
N VAL A 340 -8.61 -7.07 25.62
CA VAL A 340 -9.50 -7.95 26.40
C VAL A 340 -10.61 -8.49 25.52
N ALA A 341 -11.26 -7.63 24.72
CA ALA A 341 -12.32 -8.06 23.80
C ALA A 341 -11.85 -9.11 22.78
N VAL A 342 -10.67 -8.92 22.16
CA VAL A 342 -10.12 -9.90 21.19
C VAL A 342 -9.77 -11.22 21.87
N ILE A 343 -9.14 -11.19 23.05
CA ILE A 343 -8.79 -12.40 23.81
C ILE A 343 -10.07 -13.17 24.18
N MET A 344 -11.07 -12.49 24.75
CA MET A 344 -12.31 -13.13 25.20
C MET A 344 -13.17 -13.65 24.02
N GLU A 345 -13.20 -12.97 22.87
CA GLU A 345 -13.92 -13.45 21.68
C GLU A 345 -13.27 -14.72 21.08
N LEU A 346 -11.94 -14.79 21.05
CA LEU A 346 -11.22 -16.00 20.63
C LEU A 346 -11.52 -17.18 21.56
N GLU A 347 -11.49 -16.97 22.88
CA GLU A 347 -11.78 -18.00 23.88
C GLU A 347 -13.24 -18.46 23.85
N ALA A 348 -14.18 -17.52 23.65
CA ALA A 348 -15.60 -17.82 23.47
C ALA A 348 -15.84 -18.71 22.24
N ARG A 349 -15.09 -18.49 21.16
CA ARG A 349 -15.09 -19.34 19.95
C ARG A 349 -14.30 -20.66 20.11
N GLY A 350 -13.64 -20.87 21.26
CA GLY A 350 -12.93 -22.11 21.58
C GLY A 350 -11.46 -22.15 21.14
N ALA A 351 -10.87 -20.99 20.83
CA ALA A 351 -9.46 -20.87 20.47
C ALA A 351 -8.60 -20.46 21.67
N LYS A 352 -7.52 -21.20 21.94
CA LYS A 352 -6.53 -20.87 22.98
C LYS A 352 -5.73 -19.65 22.53
N VAL A 353 -5.39 -18.76 23.45
CA VAL A 353 -4.70 -17.51 23.12
C VAL A 353 -3.32 -17.47 23.78
N ILE A 354 -2.28 -17.10 23.03
CA ILE A 354 -0.95 -16.76 23.55
C ILE A 354 -0.70 -15.26 23.29
N PRO A 355 -1.08 -14.38 24.23
CA PRO A 355 -0.94 -12.92 24.10
C PRO A 355 0.44 -12.40 24.55
N ILE A 356 1.36 -12.20 23.61
CA ILE A 356 2.71 -11.69 23.87
C ILE A 356 2.77 -10.17 23.74
N PHE A 357 3.69 -9.53 24.45
CA PHE A 357 3.92 -8.09 24.36
C PHE A 357 5.40 -7.73 24.30
N ALA A 358 5.67 -6.53 23.78
CA ALA A 358 6.98 -5.87 23.87
C ALA A 358 6.82 -4.39 24.28
N GLY A 359 7.79 -3.89 25.05
CA GLY A 359 8.00 -2.46 25.30
C GLY A 359 8.94 -1.78 24.30
N GLY A 360 9.64 -2.57 23.48
CA GLY A 360 10.40 -2.10 22.33
C GLY A 360 9.58 -2.15 21.04
N LEU A 361 10.22 -1.76 19.93
CA LEU A 361 9.67 -1.84 18.57
C LEU A 361 10.16 -3.09 17.80
N ASP A 362 10.82 -4.03 18.47
CA ASP A 362 11.14 -5.36 17.94
C ASP A 362 10.20 -6.38 18.60
N PHE A 363 9.22 -6.85 17.83
CA PHE A 363 8.31 -7.92 18.25
C PHE A 363 8.76 -9.31 17.77
N ALA A 364 9.78 -9.40 16.91
CA ALA A 364 10.32 -10.67 16.42
C ALA A 364 11.01 -11.48 17.53
N GLY A 365 11.72 -10.82 18.44
CA GLY A 365 12.31 -11.50 19.62
C GLY A 365 11.27 -12.22 20.49
N PRO A 366 10.19 -11.55 20.93
CA PRO A 366 9.06 -12.18 21.60
C PRO A 366 8.36 -13.29 20.79
N VAL A 367 8.17 -13.10 19.47
CA VAL A 367 7.61 -14.14 18.59
C VAL A 367 8.47 -15.41 18.61
N GLU A 368 9.78 -15.29 18.38
CA GLU A 368 10.71 -16.43 18.38
C GLU A 368 10.85 -17.09 19.77
N ARG A 369 10.61 -16.36 20.86
CA ARG A 369 10.69 -16.87 22.24
C ARG A 369 9.42 -17.58 22.71
N PHE A 370 8.25 -17.07 22.37
CA PHE A 370 6.98 -17.44 23.02
C PHE A 370 5.98 -18.15 22.08
N PHE A 371 6.12 -18.03 20.75
CA PHE A 371 5.27 -18.75 19.80
C PHE A 371 5.93 -20.04 19.26
N VAL A 372 7.21 -20.28 19.55
CA VAL A 372 7.95 -21.46 19.11
C VAL A 372 8.29 -22.34 20.32
N ASP A 373 8.04 -23.65 20.23
CA ASP A 373 8.38 -24.58 21.28
C ASP A 373 9.91 -24.61 21.47
N PRO A 374 10.43 -24.33 22.68
CA PRO A 374 11.86 -24.19 22.90
C PRO A 374 12.65 -25.50 22.70
N VAL A 375 11.98 -26.66 22.76
CA VAL A 375 12.57 -28.00 22.61
C VAL A 375 12.34 -28.53 21.19
N MET A 376 11.10 -28.55 20.71
CA MET A 376 10.74 -29.11 19.40
C MET A 376 11.09 -28.19 18.22
N LYS A 377 11.32 -26.88 18.48
CA LYS A 377 11.53 -25.84 17.45
C LYS A 377 10.41 -25.77 16.40
N LYS A 378 9.18 -26.08 16.81
CA LYS A 378 7.96 -26.00 16.00
C LYS A 378 7.06 -24.87 16.51
N PRO A 379 6.25 -24.23 15.66
CA PRO A 379 5.26 -23.27 16.12
C PRO A 379 4.24 -23.92 17.07
N MET A 380 3.97 -23.25 18.18
CA MET A 380 2.91 -23.59 19.15
C MET A 380 1.56 -22.96 18.78
N VAL A 381 1.58 -21.98 17.88
CA VAL A 381 0.41 -21.26 17.36
C VAL A 381 0.02 -21.78 15.96
N ASN A 382 -1.24 -21.64 15.58
CA ASN A 382 -1.76 -21.99 14.26
C ASN A 382 -1.92 -20.76 13.35
N SER A 383 -2.12 -19.58 13.92
CA SER A 383 -2.06 -18.28 13.26
C SER A 383 -1.62 -17.20 14.27
N ALA A 384 -1.13 -16.06 13.77
CA ALA A 384 -0.68 -14.94 14.58
C ALA A 384 -1.40 -13.65 14.15
N ILE A 385 -1.87 -12.87 15.12
CA ILE A 385 -2.48 -11.56 14.91
C ILE A 385 -1.63 -10.50 15.58
N SER A 386 -1.11 -9.55 14.81
CA SER A 386 -0.60 -8.30 15.35
C SER A 386 -1.75 -7.33 15.63
N LEU A 387 -1.90 -6.93 16.89
CA LEU A 387 -2.82 -5.86 17.30
C LEU A 387 -2.07 -4.53 17.47
N THR A 388 -0.81 -4.45 17.04
CA THR A 388 0.02 -3.25 17.15
C THR A 388 -0.29 -2.23 16.06
N GLY A 389 -0.79 -2.66 14.90
CA GLY A 389 -0.94 -1.83 13.72
C GLY A 389 0.39 -1.26 13.19
N PHE A 390 1.52 -1.93 13.41
CA PHE A 390 2.84 -1.55 12.90
C PHE A 390 3.59 -2.76 12.31
N ALA A 391 4.69 -2.49 11.61
CA ALA A 391 5.64 -3.51 11.19
C ALA A 391 6.14 -4.33 12.41
N LEU A 392 6.49 -5.60 12.19
CA LEU A 392 6.93 -6.51 13.26
C LEU A 392 8.28 -6.08 13.86
N VAL A 393 9.13 -5.44 13.06
CA VAL A 393 10.46 -4.98 13.48
C VAL A 393 10.70 -3.56 13.00
N GLY A 394 10.80 -2.65 13.97
CA GLY A 394 10.98 -1.22 13.77
C GLY A 394 9.69 -0.42 13.99
N GLY A 395 9.75 0.88 13.71
CA GLY A 395 8.63 1.80 13.92
C GLY A 395 8.60 2.91 12.87
N PRO A 396 7.77 3.96 13.05
CA PRO A 396 7.50 4.98 12.03
C PRO A 396 8.72 5.71 11.44
N ALA A 397 9.87 5.67 12.10
CA ALA A 397 11.12 6.30 11.66
C ALA A 397 12.11 5.35 10.97
N ARG A 398 12.00 4.03 11.18
CA ARG A 398 12.84 3.00 10.53
C ARG A 398 12.29 1.60 10.81
N GLN A 399 12.19 0.80 9.76
CA GLN A 399 11.73 -0.59 9.74
C GLN A 399 12.87 -1.53 9.35
N ASP A 400 12.76 -2.82 9.69
CA ASP A 400 13.68 -3.90 9.29
C ASP A 400 12.88 -5.11 8.78
N HIS A 401 12.28 -4.95 7.60
CA HIS A 401 11.49 -5.99 6.93
C HIS A 401 12.26 -7.31 6.74
N PRO A 402 13.57 -7.33 6.35
CA PRO A 402 14.32 -8.57 6.26
C PRO A 402 14.34 -9.37 7.58
N ARG A 403 14.53 -8.71 8.72
CA ARG A 403 14.49 -9.35 10.04
C ARG A 403 13.08 -9.82 10.43
N ALA A 404 12.04 -9.06 10.06
CA ALA A 404 10.65 -9.45 10.25
C ALA A 404 10.28 -10.70 9.45
N ILE A 405 10.58 -10.71 8.15
CA ILE A 405 10.37 -11.83 7.23
C ILE A 405 11.13 -13.08 7.71
N GLU A 406 12.36 -12.92 8.20
CA GLU A 406 13.13 -14.05 8.75
C GLU A 406 12.42 -14.70 9.95
N ALA A 407 11.86 -13.90 10.87
CA ALA A 407 11.13 -14.41 12.03
C ALA A 407 9.79 -15.06 11.63
N LEU A 408 9.02 -14.43 10.74
CA LEU A 408 7.73 -14.93 10.28
C LEU A 408 7.87 -16.21 9.45
N ARG A 409 8.90 -16.31 8.60
CA ARG A 409 9.22 -17.52 7.84
C ARG A 409 9.67 -18.69 8.72
N LYS A 410 10.33 -18.43 9.86
CA LYS A 410 10.64 -19.47 10.86
C LYS A 410 9.40 -19.90 11.64
N LEU A 411 8.47 -18.99 11.89
CA LEU A 411 7.20 -19.28 12.56
C LEU A 411 6.26 -20.09 11.66
N ASP A 412 6.25 -19.80 10.36
CA ASP A 412 5.51 -20.50 9.30
C ASP A 412 4.00 -20.60 9.57
N VAL A 413 3.36 -19.48 9.95
CA VAL A 413 1.90 -19.39 10.16
C VAL A 413 1.31 -18.14 9.48
N PRO A 414 0.00 -18.05 9.26
CA PRO A 414 -0.63 -16.86 8.71
C PRO A 414 -0.48 -15.69 9.68
N TYR A 415 0.02 -14.56 9.18
CA TYR A 415 0.31 -13.34 9.93
C TYR A 415 -0.70 -12.26 9.57
N ILE A 416 -1.66 -12.00 10.45
CA ILE A 416 -2.72 -10.99 10.28
C ILE A 416 -2.30 -9.72 11.01
N VAL A 417 -2.56 -8.54 10.45
CA VAL A 417 -2.25 -7.25 11.09
C VAL A 417 -3.51 -6.41 11.21
N ALA A 418 -4.11 -6.46 12.40
CA ALA A 418 -5.32 -5.72 12.72
C ALA A 418 -4.99 -4.31 13.21
N LEU A 419 -5.87 -3.36 12.87
CA LEU A 419 -5.62 -1.93 13.00
C LEU A 419 -6.36 -1.33 14.20
N PRO A 420 -5.66 -0.73 15.18
CA PRO A 420 -6.26 0.21 16.10
C PRO A 420 -6.37 1.60 15.45
N LEU A 421 -7.49 2.29 15.67
CA LEU A 421 -7.64 3.70 15.30
C LEU A 421 -6.84 4.58 16.28
N VAL A 422 -5.56 4.78 15.96
CA VAL A 422 -4.60 5.54 16.81
C VAL A 422 -4.86 7.04 16.73
N PHE A 423 -5.04 7.57 15.53
CA PHE A 423 -5.13 9.02 15.28
C PHE A 423 -6.58 9.47 15.22
N GLN A 424 -7.37 8.90 14.29
CA GLN A 424 -8.80 9.24 14.12
C GLN A 424 -9.69 8.64 15.21
N THR A 425 -10.85 9.24 15.46
CA THR A 425 -11.89 8.70 16.34
C THR A 425 -12.76 7.66 15.63
N THR A 426 -13.57 6.92 16.40
CA THR A 426 -14.53 5.96 15.82
C THR A 426 -15.56 6.64 14.90
N GLU A 427 -16.04 7.82 15.29
CA GLU A 427 -17.01 8.60 14.52
C GLU A 427 -16.40 9.14 13.22
N GLU A 428 -15.15 9.59 13.27
CA GLU A 428 -14.41 10.03 12.08
C GLU A 428 -14.27 8.88 11.08
N TRP A 429 -13.81 7.70 11.54
CA TRP A 429 -13.70 6.51 10.68
C TRP A 429 -15.05 6.07 10.11
N LEU A 430 -16.11 6.04 10.92
CA LEU A 430 -17.45 5.64 10.46
C LEU A 430 -17.99 6.59 9.39
N ASN A 431 -17.90 7.90 9.62
CA ASN A 431 -18.41 8.94 8.70
C ASN A 431 -17.50 9.15 7.47
N SER A 432 -16.22 8.77 7.55
CA SER A 432 -15.25 8.89 6.45
C SER A 432 -15.58 7.97 5.27
N THR A 433 -15.71 8.54 4.07
CA THR A 433 -15.79 7.77 2.82
C THR A 433 -14.42 7.23 2.38
N LEU A 434 -13.31 7.77 2.89
CA LEU A 434 -11.96 7.23 2.68
C LEU A 434 -11.78 5.93 3.48
N GLY A 435 -12.38 5.85 4.66
CA GLY A 435 -11.95 4.92 5.71
C GLY A 435 -10.79 5.54 6.48
N LEU A 436 -9.61 4.92 6.44
CA LEU A 436 -8.47 5.39 7.21
C LEU A 436 -7.86 6.70 6.70
N HIS A 437 -7.35 7.52 7.62
CA HIS A 437 -6.58 8.71 7.28
C HIS A 437 -5.24 8.35 6.58
N PRO A 438 -4.72 9.18 5.64
CA PRO A 438 -3.50 8.91 4.88
C PRO A 438 -2.29 8.40 5.68
N ILE A 439 -2.05 9.01 6.86
CA ILE A 439 -0.93 8.66 7.74
C ILE A 439 -1.10 7.26 8.34
N GLN A 440 -2.34 6.85 8.64
CA GLN A 440 -2.64 5.49 9.09
C GLN A 440 -2.48 4.47 7.96
N VAL A 441 -2.84 4.81 6.72
CA VAL A 441 -2.60 3.94 5.56
C VAL A 441 -1.11 3.69 5.37
N ALA A 442 -0.28 4.73 5.40
CA ALA A 442 1.17 4.59 5.28
C ALA A 442 1.76 3.75 6.43
N LEU A 443 1.47 4.12 7.69
CA LEU A 443 2.14 3.52 8.85
C LEU A 443 1.60 2.14 9.25
N GLN A 444 0.28 1.92 9.13
CA GLN A 444 -0.40 0.74 9.67
C GLN A 444 -0.85 -0.26 8.59
N VAL A 445 -0.80 0.10 7.31
CA VAL A 445 -1.19 -0.80 6.20
C VAL A 445 -0.03 -1.03 5.25
N ALA A 446 0.55 0.02 4.67
CA ALA A 446 1.61 -0.12 3.66
C ALA A 446 2.89 -0.75 4.24
N LEU A 447 3.32 -0.36 5.45
CA LEU A 447 4.52 -0.96 6.07
C LEU A 447 4.32 -2.43 6.48
N PRO A 448 3.20 -2.85 7.12
CA PRO A 448 2.98 -4.27 7.40
C PRO A 448 2.74 -5.14 6.16
N GLU A 449 2.27 -4.58 5.05
CA GLU A 449 2.21 -5.30 3.76
C GLU A 449 3.60 -5.77 3.29
N LEU A 450 4.68 -5.04 3.64
CA LEU A 450 6.08 -5.41 3.34
C LEU A 450 6.57 -6.57 4.21
N ASP A 451 6.02 -6.74 5.42
CA ASP A 451 6.25 -7.92 6.28
C ASP A 451 5.40 -9.14 5.85
N GLY A 452 4.62 -9.04 4.77
CA GLY A 452 3.66 -10.07 4.36
C GLY A 452 2.41 -10.12 5.25
N GLY A 453 2.13 -9.06 6.00
CA GLY A 453 0.93 -8.92 6.83
C GLY A 453 -0.36 -8.98 6.00
N LEU A 454 -1.31 -9.76 6.50
CA LEU A 454 -2.62 -10.00 5.89
C LEU A 454 -3.71 -9.21 6.61
N GLU A 455 -4.81 -8.96 5.88
CA GLU A 455 -6.12 -8.53 6.40
C GLU A 455 -6.10 -7.27 7.31
N PRO A 456 -5.98 -6.05 6.75
CA PRO A 456 -5.95 -4.79 7.49
C PRO A 456 -7.33 -4.40 8.08
N ILE A 457 -7.84 -5.22 9.00
CA ILE A 457 -9.15 -5.08 9.65
C ILE A 457 -9.03 -4.11 10.84
N VAL A 458 -9.83 -3.04 10.83
CA VAL A 458 -9.99 -2.14 11.98
C VAL A 458 -10.74 -2.87 13.08
N PHE A 459 -10.15 -3.05 14.26
CA PHE A 459 -10.75 -3.81 15.38
C PHE A 459 -11.03 -2.96 16.63
N ALA A 460 -10.27 -1.89 16.83
CA ALA A 460 -10.36 -1.01 17.98
C ALA A 460 -10.56 0.44 17.52
N GLY A 461 -11.53 1.10 18.12
CA GLY A 461 -11.84 2.51 17.94
C GLY A 461 -11.35 3.36 19.11
N ARG A 462 -11.55 4.67 18.99
CA ARG A 462 -11.10 5.64 20.00
C ARG A 462 -12.22 6.61 20.35
N ASP A 463 -12.48 6.77 21.65
CA ASP A 463 -13.50 7.70 22.15
C ASP A 463 -13.04 9.16 21.99
N PRO A 464 -13.84 10.05 21.38
CA PRO A 464 -13.42 11.42 21.04
C PRO A 464 -13.17 12.30 22.26
N ARG A 465 -13.75 11.97 23.43
CA ARG A 465 -13.70 12.80 24.63
C ARG A 465 -12.55 12.44 25.55
N THR A 466 -12.42 11.17 25.86
CA THR A 466 -11.40 10.62 26.77
C THR A 466 -10.12 10.24 26.04
N GLY A 467 -10.20 10.02 24.73
CA GLY A 467 -9.12 9.45 23.93
C GLY A 467 -8.86 7.97 24.20
N LYS A 468 -9.70 7.30 25.02
CA LYS A 468 -9.54 5.89 25.41
C LYS A 468 -9.87 4.95 24.25
N ALA A 469 -9.10 3.87 24.12
CA ALA A 469 -9.37 2.82 23.15
C ALA A 469 -10.56 1.93 23.57
N HIS A 470 -11.41 1.55 22.61
CA HIS A 470 -12.55 0.67 22.82
C HIS A 470 -12.71 -0.35 21.69
N ALA A 471 -13.23 -1.53 22.01
CA ALA A 471 -13.46 -2.59 21.02
C ALA A 471 -14.62 -2.25 20.07
N LEU A 472 -14.47 -2.55 18.78
CA LEU A 472 -15.55 -2.48 17.79
C LEU A 472 -16.11 -3.89 17.60
N HIS A 473 -17.11 -4.26 18.40
CA HIS A 473 -17.54 -5.66 18.60
C HIS A 473 -17.69 -6.49 17.32
N LYS A 474 -18.44 -6.02 16.31
CA LYS A 474 -18.60 -6.72 15.01
C LYS A 474 -17.28 -6.95 14.28
N ARG A 475 -16.33 -6.02 14.39
CA ARG A 475 -15.02 -6.13 13.72
C ARG A 475 -14.09 -7.07 14.47
N VAL A 476 -14.13 -7.05 15.81
CA VAL A 476 -13.48 -8.06 16.65
C VAL A 476 -14.02 -9.45 16.30
N GLU A 477 -15.34 -9.60 16.16
CA GLU A 477 -15.98 -10.85 15.78
C GLU A 477 -15.42 -11.42 14.46
N GLN A 478 -15.37 -10.59 13.42
CA GLN A 478 -14.86 -10.99 12.10
C GLN A 478 -13.36 -11.28 12.13
N LEU A 479 -12.55 -10.44 12.77
CA LEU A 479 -11.11 -10.66 12.94
C LEU A 479 -10.83 -12.01 13.62
N CYS A 480 -11.49 -12.26 14.75
CA CYS A 480 -11.36 -13.51 15.49
C CYS A 480 -11.82 -14.71 14.66
N THR A 481 -12.92 -14.59 13.91
CA THR A 481 -13.41 -15.65 13.04
C THR A 481 -12.43 -15.97 11.91
N ARG A 482 -11.91 -14.95 11.21
CA ARG A 482 -10.95 -15.13 10.10
C ARG A 482 -9.61 -15.69 10.60
N ALA A 483 -9.10 -15.22 11.74
CA ALA A 483 -7.90 -15.77 12.35
C ALA A 483 -8.05 -17.24 12.76
N ILE A 484 -9.24 -17.63 13.26
CA ILE A 484 -9.57 -19.04 13.54
C ILE A 484 -9.65 -19.84 12.25
N ARG A 485 -10.29 -19.35 11.18
CA ARG A 485 -10.34 -20.04 9.88
C ARG A 485 -8.95 -20.29 9.28
N TRP A 486 -8.06 -19.31 9.35
CA TRP A 486 -6.64 -19.49 8.99
C TRP A 486 -5.94 -20.56 9.86
N GLY A 487 -6.22 -20.60 11.16
CA GLY A 487 -5.71 -21.63 12.07
C GLY A 487 -6.30 -23.03 11.81
N GLU A 488 -7.58 -23.12 11.46
CA GLU A 488 -8.26 -24.36 11.05
C GLU A 488 -7.71 -24.89 9.71
N LEU A 489 -7.44 -24.01 8.75
CA LEU A 489 -6.82 -24.35 7.47
C LEU A 489 -5.42 -24.97 7.66
N LYS A 490 -4.67 -24.53 8.68
CA LYS A 490 -3.39 -25.17 9.08
C LYS A 490 -3.58 -26.55 9.71
N ARG A 491 -4.68 -26.76 10.43
CA ARG A 491 -4.95 -28.00 11.19
C ARG A 491 -5.62 -29.11 10.39
N LYS A 492 -6.50 -28.77 9.43
CA LYS A 492 -7.18 -29.74 8.58
C LYS A 492 -6.20 -30.55 7.74
N THR A 493 -6.50 -31.83 7.51
CA THR A 493 -5.74 -32.65 6.56
C THR A 493 -6.07 -32.23 5.12
N LYS A 494 -5.16 -32.52 4.17
CA LYS A 494 -5.34 -32.09 2.76
C LYS A 494 -6.62 -32.63 2.13
N ALA A 495 -6.98 -33.88 2.43
CA ALA A 495 -8.20 -34.52 1.92
C ALA A 495 -9.49 -33.85 2.42
N GLU A 496 -9.50 -33.26 3.62
CA GLU A 496 -10.67 -32.61 4.23
C GLU A 496 -10.90 -31.16 3.77
N LYS A 497 -9.88 -30.53 3.16
CA LYS A 497 -9.92 -29.11 2.80
C LYS A 497 -10.82 -28.86 1.61
N LYS A 498 -11.73 -27.91 1.77
CA LYS A 498 -12.60 -27.43 0.69
C LYS A 498 -12.08 -26.16 0.06
N LEU A 499 -11.84 -26.19 -1.25
CA LEU A 499 -11.36 -25.05 -2.03
C LEU A 499 -12.44 -24.57 -2.99
N ALA A 500 -12.79 -23.29 -2.95
CA ALA A 500 -13.54 -22.65 -4.03
C ALA A 500 -12.57 -21.91 -4.96
N ILE A 501 -12.58 -22.24 -6.25
CA ILE A 501 -11.85 -21.54 -7.30
C ILE A 501 -12.85 -20.59 -7.98
N THR A 502 -12.57 -19.29 -7.97
CA THR A 502 -13.45 -18.26 -8.57
C THR A 502 -12.85 -17.74 -9.87
N VAL A 503 -13.63 -17.84 -10.95
CA VAL A 503 -13.29 -17.37 -12.30
C VAL A 503 -14.15 -16.16 -12.67
N PHE A 504 -13.58 -15.15 -13.30
CA PHE A 504 -14.29 -13.92 -13.66
C PHE A 504 -14.95 -13.99 -15.05
N SER A 505 -16.16 -13.40 -15.16
CA SER A 505 -16.86 -13.15 -16.41
C SER A 505 -16.61 -11.71 -16.88
N PHE A 506 -15.41 -11.43 -17.37
CA PHE A 506 -15.03 -10.08 -17.81
C PHE A 506 -14.14 -10.14 -19.07
N PRO A 507 -14.51 -9.50 -20.21
CA PRO A 507 -15.75 -8.76 -20.47
C PRO A 507 -17.03 -9.62 -20.31
N PRO A 508 -18.21 -9.00 -20.12
CA PRO A 508 -19.46 -9.68 -19.76
C PRO A 508 -20.11 -10.39 -20.97
N ASP A 509 -19.50 -11.47 -21.42
CA ASP A 509 -20.09 -12.42 -22.38
C ASP A 509 -19.85 -13.85 -21.87
N LYS A 510 -20.81 -14.76 -22.11
CA LYS A 510 -20.67 -16.18 -21.82
C LYS A 510 -19.48 -16.82 -22.54
N GLY A 511 -19.07 -16.27 -23.70
CA GLY A 511 -17.88 -16.70 -24.43
C GLY A 511 -16.54 -16.28 -23.81
N ASN A 512 -16.50 -15.19 -23.03
CA ASN A 512 -15.27 -14.51 -22.56
C ASN A 512 -14.86 -14.82 -21.12
N ILE A 513 -15.50 -15.83 -20.51
CA ILE A 513 -15.24 -16.26 -19.13
C ILE A 513 -13.81 -16.78 -18.97
N GLY A 514 -13.15 -16.38 -17.88
CA GLY A 514 -11.76 -16.76 -17.64
C GLY A 514 -10.74 -15.97 -18.47
N THR A 515 -11.07 -14.74 -18.87
CA THR A 515 -10.07 -13.80 -19.40
C THR A 515 -9.37 -13.10 -18.24
N ALA A 516 -8.03 -13.08 -18.26
CA ALA A 516 -7.19 -12.39 -17.28
C ALA A 516 -5.91 -11.89 -17.95
N ALA A 517 -5.30 -10.83 -17.41
CA ALA A 517 -4.11 -10.20 -18.00
C ALA A 517 -2.97 -11.21 -18.20
N TYR A 518 -2.72 -11.56 -19.46
CA TYR A 518 -1.71 -12.51 -19.93
C TYR A 518 -1.72 -13.88 -19.25
N LEU A 519 -2.89 -14.38 -18.81
CA LEU A 519 -3.01 -15.67 -18.12
C LEU A 519 -4.01 -16.59 -18.85
N ASN A 520 -3.59 -17.82 -19.15
CA ASN A 520 -4.49 -18.87 -19.62
C ASN A 520 -5.17 -19.50 -18.40
N VAL A 521 -6.32 -18.94 -18.00
CA VAL A 521 -6.99 -19.25 -16.74
C VAL A 521 -7.38 -20.72 -16.63
N PHE A 522 -7.99 -21.31 -17.67
CA PHE A 522 -8.46 -22.70 -17.57
C PHE A 522 -7.32 -23.73 -17.59
N SER A 523 -6.27 -23.54 -18.40
CA SER A 523 -5.09 -24.41 -18.32
C SER A 523 -4.33 -24.23 -17.00
N SER A 524 -4.31 -23.01 -16.45
CA SER A 524 -3.75 -22.74 -15.10
C SER A 524 -4.53 -23.43 -13.98
N ILE A 525 -5.86 -23.37 -14.02
CA ILE A 525 -6.74 -24.08 -13.09
C ILE A 525 -6.53 -25.58 -13.22
N PHE A 526 -6.41 -26.10 -14.44
CA PHE A 526 -6.16 -27.51 -14.71
C PHE A 526 -4.80 -27.99 -14.15
N SER A 527 -3.74 -27.19 -14.32
CA SER A 527 -2.43 -27.41 -13.69
C SER A 527 -2.55 -27.47 -12.16
N VAL A 528 -3.22 -26.48 -11.55
CA VAL A 528 -3.49 -26.42 -10.11
C VAL A 528 -4.27 -27.65 -9.62
N LEU A 529 -5.32 -28.07 -10.32
CA LEU A 529 -6.12 -29.25 -9.94
C LEU A 529 -5.29 -30.54 -10.00
N LYS A 530 -4.45 -30.72 -11.02
CA LYS A 530 -3.55 -31.87 -11.14
C LYS A 530 -2.52 -31.89 -10.01
N ASP A 531 -1.92 -30.75 -9.66
CA ASP A 531 -0.96 -30.67 -8.57
C ASP A 531 -1.62 -30.89 -7.19
N LEU A 532 -2.80 -30.31 -6.94
CA LEU A 532 -3.56 -30.52 -5.70
C LEU A 532 -4.00 -31.99 -5.53
N GLN A 533 -4.45 -32.64 -6.61
CA GLN A 533 -4.79 -34.07 -6.58
C GLN A 533 -3.56 -34.93 -6.24
N ARG A 534 -2.41 -34.65 -6.88
CA ARG A 534 -1.12 -35.30 -6.60
C ARG A 534 -0.63 -35.06 -5.16
N ASP A 535 -0.90 -33.88 -4.61
CA ASP A 535 -0.52 -33.48 -3.25
C ASP A 535 -1.48 -34.03 -2.17
N GLY A 536 -2.58 -34.70 -2.56
CA GLY A 536 -3.49 -35.40 -1.65
C GLY A 536 -4.74 -34.62 -1.23
N TYR A 537 -5.13 -33.59 -1.98
CA TYR A 537 -6.46 -32.98 -1.87
C TYR A 537 -7.51 -33.85 -2.58
N ASN A 538 -8.75 -33.85 -2.10
CA ASN A 538 -9.80 -34.64 -2.71
C ASN A 538 -10.36 -33.96 -3.98
N VAL A 539 -9.80 -34.29 -5.15
CA VAL A 539 -10.25 -33.82 -6.46
C VAL A 539 -10.81 -35.01 -7.25
N GLU A 540 -12.13 -35.22 -7.15
CA GLU A 540 -12.84 -36.32 -7.82
C GLU A 540 -13.35 -35.89 -9.19
N GLY A 541 -13.30 -36.77 -10.20
CA GLY A 541 -13.90 -36.53 -11.51
C GLY A 541 -13.17 -35.49 -12.39
N LEU A 542 -11.89 -35.20 -12.11
CA LEU A 542 -11.07 -34.31 -12.95
C LEU A 542 -10.94 -34.87 -14.38
N PRO A 543 -11.28 -34.11 -15.44
CA PRO A 543 -11.12 -34.57 -16.82
C PRO A 543 -9.65 -34.78 -17.25
N GLU A 544 -9.44 -35.45 -18.39
CA GLU A 544 -8.07 -35.76 -18.87
C GLU A 544 -7.34 -34.55 -19.48
N THR A 545 -8.07 -33.53 -19.96
CA THR A 545 -7.53 -32.32 -20.61
C THR A 545 -8.20 -31.02 -20.13
N SER A 546 -7.57 -29.87 -20.41
CA SER A 546 -8.10 -28.54 -20.09
C SER A 546 -9.37 -28.19 -20.88
N GLU A 547 -9.51 -28.73 -22.08
CA GLU A 547 -10.63 -28.45 -22.99
C GLU A 547 -11.90 -29.15 -22.49
N ALA A 548 -11.75 -30.39 -22.01
CA ALA A 548 -12.83 -31.11 -21.35
C ALA A 548 -13.26 -30.43 -20.03
N LEU A 549 -12.32 -29.85 -19.27
CA LEU A 549 -12.64 -29.04 -18.08
C LEU A 549 -13.45 -27.78 -18.44
N ILE A 550 -13.13 -27.12 -19.55
CA ILE A 550 -13.89 -25.96 -20.05
C ILE A 550 -15.33 -26.38 -20.41
N GLU A 551 -15.48 -27.46 -21.18
CA GLU A 551 -16.79 -27.93 -21.67
C GLU A 551 -17.74 -28.37 -20.54
N GLU A 552 -17.21 -28.87 -19.41
CA GLU A 552 -18.02 -29.18 -18.22
C GLU A 552 -18.54 -27.94 -17.46
N ILE A 553 -18.00 -26.75 -17.73
CA ILE A 553 -18.35 -25.49 -17.06
C ILE A 553 -19.13 -24.56 -18.01
N ILE A 554 -18.71 -24.52 -19.28
CA ILE A 554 -19.30 -23.74 -20.38
C ILE A 554 -19.68 -24.73 -21.48
N HIS A 555 -20.90 -25.24 -21.44
CA HIS A 555 -21.41 -26.18 -22.43
C HIS A 555 -21.54 -25.52 -23.79
N ASP A 556 -21.03 -26.19 -24.82
CA ASP A 556 -20.97 -25.76 -26.22
C ASP A 556 -20.39 -24.35 -26.38
N LYS A 557 -19.19 -24.14 -25.83
CA LYS A 557 -18.50 -22.84 -25.83
C LYS A 557 -18.33 -22.24 -27.24
N GLU A 558 -18.08 -23.09 -28.24
CA GLU A 558 -17.90 -22.67 -29.65
C GLU A 558 -19.23 -22.48 -30.40
N ALA A 559 -20.37 -22.74 -29.75
CA ALA A 559 -21.71 -22.68 -30.32
C ALA A 559 -21.90 -23.58 -31.57
N GLN A 560 -21.29 -24.77 -31.58
CA GLN A 560 -21.35 -25.72 -32.68
C GLN A 560 -22.77 -26.30 -32.88
N PHE A 561 -23.51 -26.51 -31.80
CA PHE A 561 -24.85 -27.15 -31.80
C PHE A 561 -25.92 -26.36 -31.02
N SER A 562 -25.53 -25.49 -30.08
CA SER A 562 -26.40 -24.74 -29.17
C SER A 562 -25.70 -23.48 -28.66
N SER A 563 -26.45 -22.50 -28.15
CA SER A 563 -25.83 -21.30 -27.56
C SER A 563 -25.06 -21.63 -26.28
N PRO A 564 -23.87 -21.02 -26.03
CA PRO A 564 -23.05 -21.30 -24.86
C PRO A 564 -23.85 -21.16 -23.56
N ASN A 565 -23.77 -22.17 -22.69
CA ASN A 565 -24.52 -22.19 -21.45
C ASN A 565 -23.66 -22.63 -20.25
N LEU A 566 -23.82 -21.91 -19.14
CA LEU A 566 -23.08 -22.18 -17.92
C LEU A 566 -23.70 -23.34 -17.15
N ASN A 567 -22.87 -24.28 -16.67
CA ASN A 567 -23.34 -25.33 -15.78
C ASN A 567 -23.87 -24.70 -14.47
N ILE A 568 -25.10 -25.06 -14.10
CA ILE A 568 -25.73 -24.61 -12.85
C ILE A 568 -25.29 -25.57 -11.73
N ALA A 569 -24.44 -25.10 -10.84
CA ALA A 569 -24.00 -25.84 -9.66
C ALA A 569 -25.09 -25.91 -8.57
N TYR A 570 -25.84 -24.82 -8.41
CA TYR A 570 -26.82 -24.69 -7.35
C TYR A 570 -27.96 -23.74 -7.70
N LYS A 571 -29.17 -24.05 -7.20
CA LYS A 571 -30.35 -23.19 -7.25
C LYS A 571 -30.73 -22.79 -5.83
N MET A 572 -30.46 -21.54 -5.47
CA MET A 572 -30.73 -21.01 -4.14
C MET A 572 -32.12 -20.37 -4.11
N GLY A 573 -33.03 -20.93 -3.30
CA GLY A 573 -34.38 -20.39 -3.16
C GLY A 573 -34.39 -19.06 -2.38
N VAL A 574 -35.29 -18.13 -2.72
CA VAL A 574 -35.34 -16.78 -2.13
C VAL A 574 -35.33 -16.76 -0.60
N ARG A 575 -36.04 -17.69 0.06
CA ARG A 575 -36.09 -17.78 1.53
C ARG A 575 -34.74 -18.18 2.14
N GLU A 576 -34.02 -19.08 1.47
CA GLU A 576 -32.67 -19.48 1.88
C GLU A 576 -31.68 -18.33 1.66
N TYR A 577 -31.74 -17.69 0.49
CA TYR A 577 -30.93 -16.51 0.19
C TYR A 577 -31.10 -15.40 1.23
N GLN A 578 -32.34 -15.04 1.59
CA GLN A 578 -32.63 -14.00 2.59
C GLN A 578 -32.16 -14.41 4.01
N SER A 579 -32.24 -15.70 4.35
CA SER A 579 -31.74 -16.23 5.63
C SER A 579 -30.20 -16.22 5.70
N LEU A 580 -29.53 -16.56 4.60
CA LEU A 580 -28.08 -16.64 4.52
C LEU A 580 -27.40 -15.29 4.20
N THR A 581 -28.14 -14.30 3.71
CA THR A 581 -27.60 -13.02 3.21
C THR A 581 -28.26 -11.84 3.93
N PRO A 582 -27.80 -11.45 5.15
CA PRO A 582 -28.44 -10.39 5.95
C PRO A 582 -28.52 -9.02 5.27
N TYR A 583 -27.62 -8.75 4.31
CA TYR A 583 -27.59 -7.51 3.53
C TYR A 583 -28.43 -7.56 2.24
N ALA A 584 -29.17 -8.65 1.97
CA ALA A 584 -30.01 -8.79 0.77
C ALA A 584 -30.97 -7.61 0.58
N THR A 585 -31.61 -7.11 1.65
CA THR A 585 -32.53 -5.97 1.60
C THR A 585 -31.85 -4.66 1.19
N ALA A 586 -30.55 -4.49 1.48
CA ALA A 586 -29.78 -3.33 1.03
C ALA A 586 -29.45 -3.37 -0.47
N LEU A 587 -29.75 -4.48 -1.17
CA LEU A 587 -29.63 -4.59 -2.62
C LEU A 587 -30.97 -4.31 -3.32
N GLU A 588 -32.10 -4.34 -2.59
CA GLU A 588 -33.44 -4.19 -3.17
C GLU A 588 -33.70 -2.80 -3.77
N GLU A 589 -33.07 -1.75 -3.22
CA GLU A 589 -33.08 -0.39 -3.78
C GLU A 589 -32.62 -0.38 -5.24
N ASN A 590 -31.59 -1.19 -5.54
CA ASN A 590 -31.01 -1.22 -6.87
C ASN A 590 -31.60 -2.30 -7.79
N TRP A 591 -31.90 -3.47 -7.25
CA TRP A 591 -32.14 -4.69 -8.03
C TRP A 591 -33.56 -5.26 -7.91
N GLY A 592 -34.45 -4.58 -7.20
CA GLY A 592 -35.79 -5.07 -6.90
C GLY A 592 -35.77 -6.20 -5.87
N LYS A 593 -36.82 -7.02 -5.79
CA LYS A 593 -36.83 -8.15 -4.85
C LYS A 593 -36.07 -9.36 -5.40
N PRO A 594 -35.46 -10.19 -4.52
CA PRO A 594 -34.90 -11.48 -4.95
C PRO A 594 -36.00 -12.36 -5.58
N PRO A 595 -35.66 -13.18 -6.61
CA PRO A 595 -34.30 -13.48 -7.08
C PRO A 595 -33.70 -12.39 -8.00
N GLY A 596 -34.47 -11.39 -8.41
CA GLY A 596 -34.05 -10.40 -9.40
C GLY A 596 -33.96 -10.98 -10.82
N ASN A 597 -33.40 -10.18 -11.75
CA ASN A 597 -33.36 -10.54 -13.18
C ASN A 597 -32.01 -11.13 -13.65
N LEU A 598 -30.94 -10.98 -12.85
CA LEU A 598 -29.59 -11.42 -13.19
C LEU A 598 -29.24 -12.69 -12.41
N ASN A 599 -28.78 -13.72 -13.12
CA ASN A 599 -28.55 -15.07 -12.61
C ASN A 599 -29.78 -15.65 -11.91
N SER A 600 -30.92 -15.65 -12.59
CA SER A 600 -32.16 -16.23 -12.09
C SER A 600 -32.86 -17.07 -13.16
N ASP A 601 -33.63 -18.08 -12.73
CA ASP A 601 -34.62 -18.79 -13.55
C ASP A 601 -36.06 -18.25 -13.34
N GLY A 602 -36.20 -17.10 -12.67
CA GLY A 602 -37.47 -16.47 -12.32
C GLY A 602 -37.96 -16.81 -10.91
N GLU A 603 -37.53 -17.94 -10.35
CA GLU A 603 -37.91 -18.39 -9.00
C GLU A 603 -36.72 -18.45 -8.04
N ASN A 604 -35.54 -18.80 -8.55
CA ASN A 604 -34.32 -19.08 -7.78
C ASN A 604 -33.17 -18.18 -8.23
N LEU A 605 -32.15 -18.09 -7.39
CA LEU A 605 -30.84 -17.54 -7.72
C LEU A 605 -29.92 -18.68 -8.20
N LEU A 606 -29.28 -18.48 -9.34
CA LEU A 606 -28.44 -19.47 -10.00
C LEU A 606 -26.97 -19.24 -9.66
N VAL A 607 -26.33 -20.26 -9.10
CA VAL A 607 -24.88 -20.29 -8.90
C VAL A 607 -24.27 -21.13 -10.01
N TYR A 608 -23.44 -20.51 -10.85
CA TYR A 608 -22.76 -21.18 -11.95
C TYR A 608 -21.40 -21.74 -11.53
N GLY A 609 -21.06 -22.92 -12.05
CA GLY A 609 -19.82 -23.62 -11.72
C GLY A 609 -19.96 -25.14 -11.74
N LYS A 610 -18.92 -25.84 -11.30
CA LYS A 610 -18.85 -27.31 -11.25
C LYS A 610 -18.04 -27.77 -10.02
N GLN A 611 -18.43 -28.88 -9.41
CA GLN A 611 -17.76 -29.45 -8.23
C GLN A 611 -17.02 -30.73 -8.59
N TYR A 612 -15.78 -30.84 -8.09
CA TYR A 612 -14.83 -31.94 -8.25
C TYR A 612 -14.36 -32.40 -6.86
N GLY A 613 -15.09 -33.32 -6.23
CA GLY A 613 -14.83 -33.73 -4.85
C GLY A 613 -14.99 -32.57 -3.86
N ASN A 614 -13.89 -32.18 -3.20
CA ASN A 614 -13.82 -31.03 -2.30
C ASN A 614 -13.36 -29.72 -2.98
N VAL A 615 -13.20 -29.68 -4.30
CA VAL A 615 -12.95 -28.44 -5.05
C VAL A 615 -14.20 -28.00 -5.80
N PHE A 616 -14.55 -26.72 -5.75
CA PHE A 616 -15.63 -26.12 -6.53
C PHE A 616 -15.07 -25.03 -7.44
N ILE A 617 -15.25 -25.13 -8.76
CA ILE A 617 -14.91 -24.07 -9.71
C ILE A 617 -16.18 -23.29 -10.00
N GLY A 618 -16.25 -22.06 -9.51
CA GLY A 618 -17.40 -21.19 -9.65
C GLY A 618 -17.13 -20.00 -10.57
N VAL A 619 -18.15 -19.59 -11.31
CA VAL A 619 -18.11 -18.40 -12.17
C VAL A 619 -18.69 -17.21 -11.42
N GLN A 620 -17.88 -16.20 -11.17
CA GLN A 620 -18.31 -14.95 -10.56
C GLN A 620 -19.22 -14.18 -11.53
N PRO A 621 -20.39 -13.70 -11.09
CA PRO A 621 -21.24 -12.85 -11.92
C PRO A 621 -20.59 -11.49 -12.23
N THR A 622 -21.13 -10.77 -13.23
CA THR A 622 -20.64 -9.43 -13.61
C THR A 622 -21.07 -8.38 -12.58
N PHE A 623 -20.62 -7.13 -12.73
CA PHE A 623 -21.14 -6.02 -11.91
C PHE A 623 -22.64 -5.73 -12.17
N GLY A 624 -23.19 -6.14 -13.31
CA GLY A 624 -24.57 -5.88 -13.71
C GLY A 624 -24.85 -4.48 -14.30
N TYR A 625 -23.81 -3.69 -14.61
CA TYR A 625 -23.96 -2.33 -15.16
C TYR A 625 -24.63 -2.29 -16.55
N GLU A 626 -24.68 -3.41 -17.26
CA GLU A 626 -25.19 -3.55 -18.64
C GLU A 626 -26.68 -3.20 -18.82
N GLY A 627 -27.47 -3.12 -17.74
CA GLY A 627 -28.94 -3.00 -17.82
C GLY A 627 -29.53 -1.59 -17.99
N ASP A 628 -28.84 -0.53 -17.55
CA ASP A 628 -29.33 0.86 -17.65
C ASP A 628 -28.16 1.86 -17.81
N PRO A 629 -27.93 2.40 -19.01
CA PRO A 629 -26.88 3.38 -19.27
C PRO A 629 -26.98 4.67 -18.43
N MET A 630 -28.20 5.09 -18.06
CA MET A 630 -28.37 6.29 -17.23
C MET A 630 -27.92 6.04 -15.79
N ARG A 631 -27.99 4.78 -15.32
CA ARG A 631 -27.52 4.39 -13.98
C ARG A 631 -26.01 4.50 -13.82
N LEU A 632 -25.25 4.17 -14.87
CA LEU A 632 -23.80 4.37 -14.96
C LEU A 632 -23.39 5.85 -14.83
N LEU A 633 -24.25 6.78 -15.26
CA LEU A 633 -24.01 8.23 -15.23
C LEU A 633 -24.36 8.88 -13.90
N PHE A 634 -25.35 8.37 -13.16
CA PHE A 634 -25.92 9.07 -11.99
C PHE A 634 -25.86 8.32 -10.65
N SER A 635 -25.57 7.02 -10.61
CA SER A 635 -25.58 6.27 -9.33
C SER A 635 -24.30 6.49 -8.51
N LYS A 636 -24.42 7.30 -7.43
CA LYS A 636 -23.41 7.37 -6.35
C LYS A 636 -23.42 6.14 -5.43
N SER A 637 -24.37 5.23 -5.65
CA SER A 637 -24.75 4.13 -4.78
C SER A 637 -24.87 2.81 -5.56
N ALA A 638 -23.86 2.48 -6.38
CA ALA A 638 -23.78 1.15 -6.98
C ALA A 638 -23.75 0.05 -5.88
N SER A 639 -24.32 -1.11 -6.17
CA SER A 639 -24.33 -2.26 -5.25
C SER A 639 -24.32 -3.56 -6.06
N PRO A 640 -23.78 -4.67 -5.52
CA PRO A 640 -23.83 -5.97 -6.19
C PRO A 640 -25.29 -6.40 -6.42
N HIS A 641 -25.56 -7.10 -7.52
CA HIS A 641 -26.87 -7.71 -7.77
C HIS A 641 -27.07 -8.97 -6.91
N HIS A 642 -28.32 -9.43 -6.74
CA HIS A 642 -28.62 -10.56 -5.86
C HIS A 642 -27.85 -11.85 -6.23
N GLY A 643 -27.71 -12.17 -7.52
CA GLY A 643 -26.92 -13.31 -8.00
C GLY A 643 -25.45 -13.27 -7.56
N PHE A 644 -24.85 -12.08 -7.53
CA PHE A 644 -23.49 -11.87 -7.03
C PHE A 644 -23.37 -12.18 -5.54
N ALA A 645 -24.31 -11.71 -4.73
CA ALA A 645 -24.35 -12.00 -3.31
C ALA A 645 -24.69 -13.48 -3.01
N ALA A 646 -25.53 -14.11 -3.84
CA ALA A 646 -25.89 -15.52 -3.74
C ALA A 646 -24.70 -16.44 -4.04
N TYR A 647 -23.84 -16.08 -5.01
CA TYR A 647 -22.58 -16.79 -5.27
C TYR A 647 -21.72 -16.90 -4.02
N TYR A 648 -21.40 -15.77 -3.38
CA TYR A 648 -20.56 -15.76 -2.18
C TYR A 648 -21.23 -16.41 -0.96
N SER A 649 -22.54 -16.23 -0.80
CA SER A 649 -23.30 -16.92 0.26
C SER A 649 -23.32 -18.44 0.08
N PHE A 650 -23.37 -18.94 -1.17
CA PHE A 650 -23.19 -20.35 -1.46
C PHE A 650 -21.78 -20.84 -1.07
N VAL A 651 -20.73 -20.13 -1.48
CA VAL A 651 -19.33 -20.49 -1.19
C VAL A 651 -19.06 -20.55 0.31
N GLU A 652 -19.47 -19.54 1.09
CA GLU A 652 -19.23 -19.50 2.55
C GLU A 652 -20.11 -20.48 3.32
N LYS A 653 -21.41 -20.56 3.02
CA LYS A 653 -22.42 -21.14 3.94
C LYS A 653 -22.98 -22.48 3.50
N ILE A 654 -23.01 -22.75 2.19
CA ILE A 654 -23.58 -23.99 1.61
C ILE A 654 -22.46 -24.97 1.25
N PHE A 655 -21.57 -24.59 0.33
CA PHE A 655 -20.39 -25.38 -0.01
C PHE A 655 -19.43 -25.49 1.18
N LYS A 656 -19.31 -24.41 1.97
CA LYS A 656 -18.45 -24.27 3.15
C LYS A 656 -16.97 -24.40 2.78
N ALA A 657 -16.51 -23.51 1.91
CA ALA A 657 -15.11 -23.38 1.57
C ALA A 657 -14.25 -23.10 2.83
N ASP A 658 -13.09 -23.73 2.89
CA ASP A 658 -12.03 -23.44 3.86
C ASP A 658 -11.08 -22.35 3.36
N ALA A 659 -10.95 -22.22 2.04
CA ALA A 659 -10.31 -21.12 1.36
C ALA A 659 -10.99 -20.86 0.01
N VAL A 660 -10.88 -19.63 -0.48
CA VAL A 660 -11.24 -19.26 -1.85
C VAL A 660 -9.98 -18.80 -2.59
N LEU A 661 -9.82 -19.26 -3.83
CA LEU A 661 -8.77 -18.88 -4.76
C LEU A 661 -9.38 -18.15 -5.95
N HIS A 662 -9.06 -16.88 -6.12
CA HIS A 662 -9.45 -16.09 -7.30
C HIS A 662 -8.34 -16.11 -8.35
N PHE A 663 -8.73 -16.24 -9.62
CA PHE A 663 -7.82 -16.18 -10.77
C PHE A 663 -8.06 -14.91 -11.59
N GLY A 664 -7.04 -14.06 -11.68
CA GLY A 664 -7.00 -12.92 -12.59
C GLY A 664 -6.97 -11.55 -11.92
N THR A 665 -6.77 -10.52 -12.75
CA THR A 665 -6.46 -9.15 -12.33
C THR A 665 -7.67 -8.21 -12.20
N HIS A 666 -8.86 -8.66 -12.58
CA HIS A 666 -10.06 -7.80 -12.68
C HIS A 666 -11.21 -8.38 -11.84
N GLY A 667 -10.90 -8.75 -10.60
CA GLY A 667 -11.90 -9.18 -9.65
C GLY A 667 -12.86 -8.05 -9.35
N SER A 668 -14.16 -8.27 -9.56
CA SER A 668 -15.16 -7.24 -9.31
C SER A 668 -15.35 -6.98 -7.80
N LEU A 669 -15.11 -8.01 -6.97
CA LEU A 669 -15.26 -8.01 -5.52
C LEU A 669 -14.52 -6.86 -4.84
N GLU A 670 -13.24 -6.67 -5.15
CA GLU A 670 -12.41 -5.65 -4.51
C GLU A 670 -12.85 -4.23 -4.87
N PHE A 671 -13.35 -3.99 -6.09
CA PHE A 671 -13.83 -2.66 -6.52
C PHE A 671 -15.31 -2.41 -6.19
N MET A 672 -16.03 -3.34 -5.56
CA MET A 672 -17.40 -3.10 -5.06
C MET A 672 -17.43 -1.93 -4.05
N PRO A 673 -18.48 -1.09 -4.03
CA PRO A 673 -18.50 0.13 -3.20
C PRO A 673 -18.29 -0.09 -1.70
N GLY A 674 -17.56 0.86 -1.11
CA GLY A 674 -17.07 0.83 0.27
C GLY A 674 -15.87 1.75 0.47
N LYS A 675 -15.44 1.92 1.72
CA LYS A 675 -14.24 2.67 2.14
C LYS A 675 -13.00 2.19 1.37
N GLN A 676 -11.97 3.02 1.18
CA GLN A 676 -10.77 2.66 0.40
C GLN A 676 -9.94 1.57 1.09
N VAL A 677 -9.79 1.69 2.41
CA VAL A 677 -9.04 0.77 3.28
C VAL A 677 -9.57 0.87 4.71
N GLY A 678 -9.48 -0.23 5.46
CA GLY A 678 -10.11 -0.36 6.78
C GLY A 678 -11.63 -0.43 6.67
N MET A 679 -12.13 -1.49 6.02
CA MET A 679 -13.57 -1.69 5.77
C MET A 679 -14.39 -1.70 7.06
N SER A 680 -15.62 -1.21 6.96
CA SER A 680 -16.69 -1.39 7.96
C SER A 680 -17.67 -2.49 7.50
N ASP A 681 -18.53 -2.95 8.39
CA ASP A 681 -19.55 -3.98 8.13
C ASP A 681 -20.60 -3.59 7.05
N VAL A 682 -20.71 -2.30 6.73
CA VAL A 682 -21.53 -1.80 5.61
C VAL A 682 -20.80 -1.75 4.25
N CYS A 683 -19.54 -2.15 4.17
CA CYS A 683 -18.81 -2.20 2.89
C CYS A 683 -19.12 -3.51 2.16
N TYR A 684 -19.45 -3.46 0.87
CA TYR A 684 -19.78 -4.67 0.13
C TYR A 684 -18.62 -5.69 0.01
N PRO A 685 -17.35 -5.30 -0.26
CA PRO A 685 -16.24 -6.25 -0.30
C PRO A 685 -16.12 -7.11 0.97
N ASP A 686 -16.30 -6.48 2.13
CA ASP A 686 -16.27 -7.08 3.47
C ASP A 686 -17.43 -8.06 3.69
N SER A 687 -18.66 -7.63 3.39
CA SER A 687 -19.88 -8.44 3.50
C SER A 687 -19.97 -9.60 2.51
N LEU A 688 -19.34 -9.45 1.33
CA LEU A 688 -19.34 -10.46 0.27
C LEU A 688 -18.33 -11.58 0.56
N ILE A 689 -17.06 -11.26 0.82
CA ILE A 689 -16.04 -12.27 1.11
C ILE A 689 -16.24 -12.94 2.48
N GLY A 690 -16.91 -12.23 3.40
CA GLY A 690 -17.24 -12.72 4.73
C GLY A 690 -16.00 -13.14 5.51
N ASN A 691 -15.97 -14.40 5.94
CA ASN A 691 -14.94 -14.94 6.83
C ASN A 691 -13.98 -15.93 6.15
N ILE A 692 -14.06 -16.10 4.83
CA ILE A 692 -13.24 -17.09 4.12
C ILE A 692 -11.80 -16.56 3.93
N PRO A 693 -10.76 -17.34 4.27
CA PRO A 693 -9.38 -17.12 3.82
C PRO A 693 -9.33 -16.92 2.31
N ASN A 694 -8.85 -15.76 1.87
CA ASN A 694 -8.91 -15.33 0.49
C ASN A 694 -7.51 -15.35 -0.13
N VAL A 695 -7.32 -16.12 -1.20
CA VAL A 695 -6.06 -16.26 -1.93
C VAL A 695 -6.30 -15.82 -3.37
N TYR A 696 -5.33 -15.12 -3.96
CA TYR A 696 -5.40 -14.63 -5.34
C TYR A 696 -4.13 -15.01 -6.08
N TYR A 697 -4.26 -15.38 -7.36
CA TYR A 697 -3.15 -15.27 -8.31
C TYR A 697 -3.21 -13.92 -9.02
N TYR A 698 -2.17 -13.10 -8.85
CA TYR A 698 -2.03 -11.77 -9.46
C TYR A 698 -0.74 -11.70 -10.29
N ALA A 699 -0.73 -10.93 -11.40
CA ALA A 699 0.47 -10.75 -12.19
C ALA A 699 1.54 -9.99 -11.37
N ALA A 700 2.79 -10.46 -11.38
CA ALA A 700 3.91 -9.83 -10.67
C ALA A 700 4.08 -8.35 -11.04
N ASN A 701 3.72 -7.98 -12.27
CA ASN A 701 3.77 -6.62 -12.81
C ASN A 701 2.52 -5.77 -12.53
N ASN A 702 1.58 -6.21 -11.68
CA ASN A 702 0.42 -5.43 -11.28
C ASN A 702 0.30 -5.27 -9.74
N PRO A 703 1.31 -4.66 -9.07
CA PRO A 703 1.31 -4.48 -7.61
C PRO A 703 0.17 -3.59 -7.12
N SER A 704 -0.28 -2.63 -7.95
CA SER A 704 -1.28 -1.65 -7.53
C SER A 704 -2.65 -2.26 -7.31
N GLU A 705 -3.14 -3.10 -8.24
CA GLU A 705 -4.45 -3.75 -8.11
C GLU A 705 -4.40 -4.90 -7.09
N ALA A 706 -3.29 -5.64 -7.03
CA ALA A 706 -3.03 -6.61 -5.96
C ALA A 706 -3.13 -5.96 -4.56
N THR A 707 -2.61 -4.75 -4.39
CA THR A 707 -2.74 -3.99 -3.13
C THR A 707 -4.18 -3.57 -2.83
N ILE A 708 -5.00 -3.27 -3.85
CA ILE A 708 -6.44 -3.02 -3.64
C ILE A 708 -7.15 -4.31 -3.18
N ALA A 709 -6.85 -5.47 -3.77
CA ALA A 709 -7.38 -6.76 -3.32
C ALA A 709 -6.97 -7.08 -1.87
N LYS A 710 -5.70 -6.84 -1.48
CA LYS A 710 -5.25 -6.96 -0.07
C LYS A 710 -6.11 -6.11 0.89
N ARG A 711 -6.32 -4.84 0.54
CA ARG A 711 -6.94 -3.83 1.43
C ARG A 711 -8.46 -3.89 1.50
N ARG A 712 -9.13 -4.36 0.43
CA ARG A 712 -10.60 -4.38 0.29
C ARG A 712 -11.20 -5.78 0.39
N SER A 713 -10.54 -6.82 -0.11
CA SER A 713 -11.07 -8.20 -0.09
C SER A 713 -10.30 -9.17 0.80
N TYR A 714 -9.28 -8.71 1.54
CA TYR A 714 -8.45 -9.53 2.45
C TYR A 714 -7.63 -10.61 1.74
N ALA A 715 -7.24 -10.36 0.48
CA ALA A 715 -6.50 -11.30 -0.34
C ALA A 715 -5.04 -11.51 0.13
N ASN A 716 -4.56 -12.76 0.06
CA ASN A 716 -3.14 -13.11 -0.03
C ASN A 716 -2.79 -13.24 -1.52
N THR A 717 -2.02 -12.30 -2.08
CA THR A 717 -1.85 -12.14 -3.53
C THR A 717 -0.54 -12.77 -4.00
N ILE A 718 -0.62 -14.04 -4.40
CA ILE A 718 0.50 -14.82 -4.91
C ILE A 718 0.81 -14.37 -6.34
N SER A 719 2.05 -13.92 -6.58
CA SER A 719 2.48 -13.46 -7.90
C SER A 719 2.65 -14.60 -8.90
N TYR A 720 2.18 -14.41 -10.13
CA TYR A 720 2.58 -15.20 -11.29
C TYR A 720 3.38 -14.36 -12.30
N LEU A 721 4.22 -15.00 -13.11
CA LEU A 721 5.00 -14.32 -14.14
C LEU A 721 4.14 -14.03 -15.38
N THR A 722 4.32 -12.88 -16.02
CA THR A 722 3.79 -12.71 -17.39
C THR A 722 4.54 -13.63 -18.36
N PRO A 723 3.96 -13.98 -19.52
CA PRO A 723 4.64 -14.79 -20.53
C PRO A 723 6.04 -14.25 -20.84
N PRO A 724 7.00 -15.12 -21.20
CA PRO A 724 8.29 -14.66 -21.71
C PRO A 724 8.06 -13.67 -22.85
N ALA A 725 8.71 -12.52 -22.75
CA ALA A 725 8.51 -11.45 -23.71
C ALA A 725 9.42 -11.65 -24.91
N GLU A 726 8.89 -11.45 -26.11
CA GLU A 726 9.60 -11.57 -27.37
C GLU A 726 9.81 -10.18 -27.99
N ASN A 727 10.80 -10.06 -28.88
CA ASN A 727 10.89 -8.90 -29.75
C ASN A 727 9.81 -9.02 -30.83
N ALA A 728 8.97 -7.97 -31.00
CA ALA A 728 7.82 -8.01 -31.91
C ALA A 728 8.18 -8.32 -33.38
N GLY A 729 9.43 -8.07 -33.79
CA GLY A 729 9.95 -8.45 -35.09
C GLY A 729 9.37 -7.62 -36.24
N LEU A 730 9.59 -8.09 -37.48
CA LEU A 730 9.13 -7.43 -38.71
C LEU A 730 8.38 -8.40 -39.61
N TYR A 731 7.27 -7.94 -40.17
CA TYR A 731 6.37 -8.74 -41.00
C TYR A 731 5.92 -7.99 -42.25
N LYS A 732 5.59 -8.74 -43.32
CA LYS A 732 5.05 -8.23 -44.59
C LYS A 732 5.89 -7.04 -45.13
N GLY A 733 5.27 -5.89 -45.42
CA GLY A 733 5.94 -4.71 -45.98
C GLY A 733 7.04 -4.14 -45.09
N LEU A 734 6.94 -4.23 -43.75
CA LEU A 734 7.99 -3.74 -42.85
C LEU A 734 9.29 -4.55 -42.99
N LYS A 735 9.18 -5.86 -43.25
CA LYS A 735 10.35 -6.70 -43.54
C LYS A 735 10.98 -6.35 -44.88
N GLN A 736 10.17 -6.19 -45.93
CA GLN A 736 10.64 -5.75 -47.25
C GLN A 736 11.34 -4.38 -47.17
N LEU A 737 10.81 -3.45 -46.37
CA LEU A 737 11.41 -2.15 -46.15
C LEU A 737 12.78 -2.23 -45.45
N SER A 738 12.93 -3.12 -44.47
CA SER A 738 14.22 -3.42 -43.83
C SER A 738 15.25 -4.00 -44.81
N GLU A 739 14.82 -4.84 -45.76
CA GLU A 739 15.68 -5.39 -46.82
C GLU A 739 16.12 -4.31 -47.81
N LEU A 740 15.24 -3.35 -48.15
CA LEU A 740 15.58 -2.17 -48.96
C LEU A 740 16.59 -1.26 -48.25
N ILE A 741 16.41 -1.01 -46.95
CA ILE A 741 17.34 -0.21 -46.14
C ILE A 741 18.70 -0.92 -46.01
N SER A 742 18.71 -2.24 -45.81
CA SER A 742 19.96 -3.03 -45.81
C SER A 742 20.69 -2.91 -47.16
N SER A 743 19.94 -2.90 -48.27
CA SER A 743 20.46 -2.70 -49.62
C SER A 743 20.96 -1.27 -49.88
N TYR A 744 20.47 -0.26 -49.15
CA TYR A 744 20.95 1.12 -49.28
C TYR A 744 22.45 1.22 -48.97
N GLN A 745 22.94 0.51 -47.95
CA GLN A 745 24.33 0.65 -47.49
C GLN A 745 25.37 0.24 -48.55
N SER A 746 25.04 -0.70 -49.45
CA SER A 746 25.91 -1.10 -50.58
C SER A 746 25.65 -0.29 -51.87
N LEU A 747 24.49 0.35 -52.00
CA LEU A 747 24.08 1.07 -53.20
C LEU A 747 24.24 2.59 -53.12
N LYS A 748 24.33 3.18 -51.92
CA LYS A 748 24.30 4.65 -51.69
C LYS A 748 25.39 5.43 -52.43
N ASP A 749 26.60 4.86 -52.50
CA ASP A 749 27.79 5.44 -53.14
C ASP A 749 27.87 5.08 -54.64
N THR A 750 26.87 4.36 -55.15
CA THR A 750 26.74 4.02 -56.58
C THR A 750 25.71 4.93 -57.25
N GLY A 751 25.69 4.96 -58.60
CA GLY A 751 24.66 5.66 -59.37
C GLY A 751 23.21 5.19 -59.12
N ARG A 752 23.00 4.09 -58.38
CA ARG A 752 21.67 3.58 -57.99
C ARG A 752 21.16 4.13 -56.65
N GLY A 753 21.99 4.85 -55.90
CA GLY A 753 21.65 5.44 -54.59
C GLY A 753 20.34 6.22 -54.53
N PRO A 754 19.98 7.06 -55.54
CA PRO A 754 18.69 7.75 -55.56
C PRO A 754 17.49 6.82 -55.76
N GLN A 755 17.62 5.80 -56.62
CA GLN A 755 16.54 4.88 -56.97
C GLN A 755 16.11 4.04 -55.76
N ILE A 756 17.08 3.50 -55.00
CA ILE A 756 16.77 2.72 -53.80
C ILE A 756 16.09 3.58 -52.72
N VAL A 757 16.43 4.86 -52.58
CA VAL A 757 15.74 5.77 -51.64
C VAL A 757 14.31 6.06 -52.09
N SER A 758 14.06 6.21 -53.39
CA SER A 758 12.68 6.31 -53.91
C SER A 758 11.85 5.06 -53.58
N SER A 759 12.44 3.86 -53.68
CA SER A 759 11.78 2.62 -53.25
C SER A 759 11.53 2.58 -51.74
N ILE A 760 12.49 3.00 -50.91
CA ILE A 760 12.34 3.10 -49.45
C ILE A 760 11.19 4.05 -49.10
N ILE A 761 11.13 5.25 -49.71
CA ILE A 761 10.05 6.23 -49.47
C ILE A 761 8.69 5.64 -49.85
N SER A 762 8.57 5.01 -51.03
CA SER A 762 7.30 4.46 -51.51
C SER A 762 6.82 3.29 -50.65
N THR A 763 7.71 2.36 -50.29
CA THR A 763 7.36 1.26 -49.37
C THR A 763 7.10 1.76 -47.94
N ALA A 764 7.77 2.82 -47.46
CA ALA A 764 7.47 3.43 -46.17
C ALA A 764 6.06 4.07 -46.14
N LYS A 765 5.66 4.78 -47.20
CA LYS A 765 4.28 5.29 -47.39
C LYS A 765 3.25 4.15 -47.44
N GLN A 766 3.55 3.06 -48.14
CA GLN A 766 2.70 1.84 -48.13
C GLN A 766 2.57 1.22 -46.72
N CYS A 767 3.59 1.37 -45.88
CA CYS A 767 3.56 0.96 -44.48
C CYS A 767 2.98 2.01 -43.51
N ASN A 768 2.47 3.16 -44.00
CA ASN A 768 1.98 4.30 -43.21
C ASN A 768 3.04 5.03 -42.34
N LEU A 769 4.34 4.79 -42.56
CA LEU A 769 5.41 5.42 -41.79
C LEU A 769 5.61 6.91 -42.14
N ASP A 770 4.90 7.44 -43.14
CA ASP A 770 4.77 8.87 -43.42
C ASP A 770 4.06 9.66 -42.31
N LYS A 771 3.37 8.96 -41.40
CA LYS A 771 2.76 9.55 -40.19
C LYS A 771 3.73 9.63 -39.02
N ASP A 772 4.73 8.76 -38.98
CA ASP A 772 5.76 8.69 -37.94
C ASP A 772 7.03 9.47 -38.31
N VAL A 773 7.27 9.65 -39.61
CA VAL A 773 8.45 10.28 -40.21
C VAL A 773 8.02 11.20 -41.33
N GLU A 774 8.48 12.46 -41.33
CA GLU A 774 8.37 13.34 -42.48
C GLU A 774 9.11 12.76 -43.69
N LEU A 775 8.36 12.30 -44.69
CA LEU A 775 8.91 11.75 -45.93
C LEU A 775 8.74 12.74 -47.10
N PRO A 776 9.77 12.93 -47.95
CA PRO A 776 9.64 13.73 -49.17
C PRO A 776 8.55 13.23 -50.13
N ASP A 777 8.15 14.09 -51.06
CA ASP A 777 7.34 13.69 -52.21
C ASP A 777 8.07 12.67 -53.09
N GLU A 778 7.32 11.76 -53.72
CA GLU A 778 7.90 10.74 -54.59
C GLU A 778 8.49 11.40 -55.84
N GLY A 779 9.76 11.07 -56.15
CA GLY A 779 10.49 11.65 -57.28
C GLY A 779 11.19 12.99 -57.00
N ALA A 780 11.14 13.53 -55.78
CA ALA A 780 11.91 14.72 -55.42
C ALA A 780 13.44 14.47 -55.45
N GLU A 781 14.20 15.37 -56.08
CA GLU A 781 15.67 15.31 -56.03
C GLU A 781 16.18 15.80 -54.66
N ILE A 782 16.80 14.89 -53.90
CA ILE A 782 17.35 15.14 -52.57
C ILE A 782 18.85 14.83 -52.51
N SER A 783 19.59 15.64 -51.76
CA SER A 783 21.05 15.51 -51.65
C SER A 783 21.47 14.19 -50.99
N ALA A 784 22.73 13.78 -51.16
CA ALA A 784 23.24 12.57 -50.51
C ALA A 784 23.09 12.60 -48.97
N LYS A 785 23.23 13.77 -48.35
CA LYS A 785 23.07 13.95 -46.89
C LYS A 785 21.61 13.82 -46.45
N GLU A 786 20.67 14.34 -47.25
CA GLU A 786 19.24 14.20 -46.98
C GLU A 786 18.75 12.77 -47.23
N ARG A 787 19.29 12.08 -48.25
CA ARG A 787 19.05 10.65 -48.48
C ARG A 787 19.43 9.81 -47.27
N ASP A 788 20.63 10.00 -46.72
CA ASP A 788 21.07 9.34 -45.48
C ASP A 788 20.13 9.65 -44.30
N LEU A 789 19.68 10.90 -44.15
CA LEU A 789 18.78 11.32 -43.07
C LEU A 789 17.37 10.71 -43.19
N VAL A 790 16.79 10.68 -44.39
CA VAL A 790 15.48 10.04 -44.64
C VAL A 790 15.56 8.54 -44.34
N VAL A 791 16.58 7.86 -44.87
CA VAL A 791 16.79 6.42 -44.60
C VAL A 791 17.00 6.18 -43.11
N GLY A 792 17.80 7.01 -42.43
CA GLY A 792 18.05 6.90 -40.99
C GLY A 792 16.80 7.10 -40.12
N LYS A 793 15.96 8.12 -40.41
CA LYS A 793 14.69 8.32 -39.71
C LYS A 793 13.76 7.10 -39.86
N VAL A 794 13.56 6.61 -41.09
CA VAL A 794 12.74 5.40 -41.35
C VAL A 794 13.32 4.17 -40.67
N TYR A 795 14.64 3.99 -40.71
CA TYR A 795 15.29 2.84 -40.11
C TYR A 795 15.17 2.84 -38.59
N SER A 796 15.32 4.00 -37.94
CA SER A 796 15.11 4.13 -36.49
C SER A 796 13.71 3.67 -36.08
N LYS A 797 12.67 4.04 -36.85
CA LYS A 797 11.28 3.58 -36.60
C LYS A 797 11.08 2.08 -36.83
N ILE A 798 11.75 1.49 -37.82
CA ILE A 798 11.70 0.04 -38.02
C ILE A 798 12.40 -0.71 -36.88
N MET A 799 13.51 -0.19 -36.36
CA MET A 799 14.21 -0.78 -35.20
C MET A 799 13.41 -0.60 -33.90
N GLU A 800 12.70 0.52 -33.72
CA GLU A 800 11.74 0.71 -32.63
C GLU A 800 10.63 -0.37 -32.66
N ILE A 801 10.06 -0.65 -33.84
CA ILE A 801 9.04 -1.69 -34.02
C ILE A 801 9.62 -3.09 -33.80
N GLU A 802 10.75 -3.43 -34.44
CA GLU A 802 11.38 -4.75 -34.36
C GLU A 802 11.73 -5.12 -32.92
N SER A 803 12.35 -4.19 -32.21
CA SER A 803 12.98 -4.43 -30.92
C SER A 803 12.00 -4.36 -29.75
N ARG A 804 10.78 -3.84 -29.98
CA ARG A 804 9.76 -3.68 -28.93
C ARG A 804 9.50 -5.02 -28.24
N LEU A 805 9.90 -5.09 -26.97
CA LEU A 805 9.75 -6.28 -26.16
C LEU A 805 8.33 -6.36 -25.60
N LEU A 806 7.60 -7.44 -25.91
CA LEU A 806 6.23 -7.65 -25.43
C LEU A 806 5.90 -9.16 -25.31
N PRO A 807 5.03 -9.57 -24.37
CA PRO A 807 4.57 -10.96 -24.28
C PRO A 807 3.71 -11.36 -25.49
N CYS A 808 4.10 -12.42 -26.18
CA CYS A 808 3.44 -12.97 -27.38
C CYS A 808 2.56 -14.20 -27.08
N GLY A 809 1.99 -14.32 -25.87
CA GLY A 809 1.21 -15.48 -25.46
C GLY A 809 0.43 -15.29 -24.16
N LEU A 810 0.12 -16.40 -23.49
CA LEU A 810 -0.54 -16.46 -22.19
C LEU A 810 0.25 -17.39 -21.26
N HIS A 811 0.35 -17.02 -19.98
CA HIS A 811 1.05 -17.79 -18.96
C HIS A 811 0.19 -18.95 -18.45
N VAL A 812 0.83 -20.04 -18.01
CA VAL A 812 0.18 -21.15 -17.31
C VAL A 812 0.84 -21.29 -15.94
N ILE A 813 0.04 -21.25 -14.87
CA ILE A 813 0.55 -21.36 -13.49
C ILE A 813 1.33 -22.67 -13.31
N GLY A 814 2.59 -22.53 -12.85
CA GLY A 814 3.51 -23.65 -12.66
C GLY A 814 4.29 -24.07 -13.92
N GLU A 815 4.20 -23.31 -15.01
CA GLU A 815 5.00 -23.51 -16.22
C GLU A 815 5.94 -22.29 -16.42
N PRO A 816 7.10 -22.24 -15.73
CA PRO A 816 8.06 -21.15 -15.91
C PRO A 816 8.66 -21.17 -17.32
N PRO A 817 9.13 -20.02 -17.84
CA PRO A 817 9.79 -19.97 -19.14
C PRO A 817 11.07 -20.82 -19.14
N SER A 818 11.37 -21.44 -20.27
CA SER A 818 12.69 -22.04 -20.46
C SER A 818 13.77 -20.97 -20.47
N ALA A 819 15.01 -21.39 -20.18
CA ALA A 819 16.14 -20.47 -20.18
C ALA A 819 16.36 -19.77 -21.54
N LEU A 820 15.99 -20.41 -22.66
CA LEU A 820 16.08 -19.80 -24.00
C LEU A 820 15.00 -18.72 -24.22
N GLU A 821 13.77 -18.96 -23.74
CA GLU A 821 12.70 -17.95 -23.78
C GLU A 821 13.00 -16.76 -22.85
N ALA A 822 13.78 -16.97 -21.79
CA ALA A 822 14.25 -15.89 -20.91
C ALA A 822 15.28 -14.93 -21.57
N VAL A 823 15.89 -15.29 -22.70
CA VAL A 823 16.98 -14.51 -23.34
C VAL A 823 16.57 -13.06 -23.62
N ALA A 824 15.41 -12.82 -24.24
CA ALA A 824 15.00 -11.46 -24.63
C ALA A 824 14.70 -10.58 -23.40
N THR A 825 14.15 -11.15 -22.33
CA THR A 825 14.01 -10.50 -21.02
C THR A 825 15.38 -10.16 -20.42
N LEU A 826 16.35 -11.10 -20.44
CA LEU A 826 17.70 -10.90 -19.91
C LEU A 826 18.50 -9.85 -20.68
N VAL A 827 18.34 -9.78 -22.01
CA VAL A 827 18.93 -8.72 -22.85
C VAL A 827 18.46 -7.34 -22.39
N ASN A 828 17.19 -7.19 -22.03
CA ASN A 828 16.65 -5.91 -21.55
C ASN A 828 17.01 -5.64 -20.08
N ILE A 829 17.12 -6.68 -19.22
CA ILE A 829 17.66 -6.53 -17.85
C ILE A 829 19.10 -6.00 -17.88
N ALA A 830 19.89 -6.47 -18.84
CA ALA A 830 21.27 -6.05 -19.09
C ALA A 830 21.39 -4.73 -19.88
N ALA A 831 20.29 -4.16 -20.36
CA ALA A 831 20.27 -2.90 -21.12
C ALA A 831 20.08 -1.65 -20.23
N LEU A 832 20.03 -1.82 -18.90
CA LEU A 832 19.85 -0.74 -17.93
C LEU A 832 21.06 -0.65 -17.01
N ASP A 833 21.58 0.57 -16.80
CA ASP A 833 22.59 0.86 -15.79
C ASP A 833 21.97 0.77 -14.38
N ARG A 834 22.72 0.22 -13.42
CA ARG A 834 22.30 0.03 -12.02
C ARG A 834 23.40 0.55 -11.09
N PRO A 835 23.56 1.88 -10.97
CA PRO A 835 24.65 2.47 -10.19
C PRO A 835 24.60 2.11 -8.70
N GLU A 836 23.43 1.76 -8.16
CA GLU A 836 23.25 1.30 -6.78
C GLU A 836 23.87 -0.08 -6.49
N ASP A 837 24.02 -0.91 -7.53
CA ASP A 837 24.61 -2.26 -7.47
C ASP A 837 25.99 -2.31 -8.18
N GLU A 838 26.55 -1.15 -8.57
CA GLU A 838 27.82 -0.98 -9.34
C GLU A 838 27.85 -1.71 -10.71
N ILE A 839 26.70 -1.88 -11.37
CA ILE A 839 26.57 -2.56 -12.67
C ILE A 839 26.32 -1.56 -13.80
N ALA A 840 27.19 -1.56 -14.81
CA ALA A 840 26.99 -0.87 -16.09
C ALA A 840 26.22 -1.74 -17.08
N SER A 841 25.42 -1.12 -17.95
CA SER A 841 24.63 -1.80 -18.98
C SER A 841 25.52 -2.33 -20.12
N LEU A 842 25.08 -3.42 -20.76
CA LEU A 842 25.76 -3.97 -21.93
C LEU A 842 25.86 -2.94 -23.08
N PRO A 843 24.80 -2.16 -23.42
CA PRO A 843 24.91 -1.06 -24.38
C PRO A 843 25.95 -0.01 -24.01
N SER A 844 26.02 0.42 -22.74
CA SER A 844 27.03 1.39 -22.26
C SER A 844 28.45 0.83 -22.45
N ILE A 845 28.71 -0.38 -21.96
CA ILE A 845 30.02 -1.06 -22.09
C ILE A 845 30.43 -1.20 -23.56
N LEU A 846 29.50 -1.56 -24.46
CA LEU A 846 29.77 -1.73 -25.88
C LEU A 846 30.03 -0.39 -26.59
N ALA A 847 29.31 0.69 -26.23
CA ALA A 847 29.52 2.03 -26.77
C ALA A 847 30.90 2.60 -26.41
N GLU A 848 31.35 2.43 -25.16
CA GLU A 848 32.66 2.88 -24.69
C GLU A 848 33.81 2.28 -25.52
N THR A 849 33.70 1.03 -25.96
CA THR A 849 34.76 0.38 -26.78
C THR A 849 35.06 1.08 -28.10
N VAL A 850 34.10 1.83 -28.64
CA VAL A 850 34.23 2.61 -29.87
C VAL A 850 34.39 4.11 -29.59
N GLY A 851 34.66 4.49 -28.33
CA GLY A 851 34.87 5.88 -27.91
C GLY A 851 33.61 6.73 -28.01
N ARG A 852 32.43 6.15 -27.73
CA ARG A 852 31.14 6.83 -27.77
C ARG A 852 30.40 6.65 -26.44
N ASP A 853 29.63 7.67 -26.09
CA ASP A 853 28.60 7.56 -25.05
C ASP A 853 27.31 6.98 -25.65
N ILE A 854 26.55 6.21 -24.84
CA ILE A 854 25.32 5.56 -25.30
C ILE A 854 24.14 6.54 -25.42
N GLU A 855 24.07 7.58 -24.59
CA GLU A 855 23.01 8.59 -24.68
C GLU A 855 23.16 9.45 -25.94
N ASP A 856 24.40 9.79 -26.31
CA ASP A 856 24.70 10.43 -27.60
C ASP A 856 24.28 9.56 -28.81
N ILE A 857 24.41 8.23 -28.71
CA ILE A 857 23.95 7.30 -29.75
C ILE A 857 22.42 7.29 -29.83
N TYR A 858 21.72 7.22 -28.69
CA TYR A 858 20.26 7.32 -28.66
C TYR A 858 19.77 8.66 -29.24
N ARG A 859 20.35 9.79 -28.83
CA ARG A 859 20.02 11.13 -29.35
C ARG A 859 20.33 11.27 -30.85
N GLY A 860 21.36 10.59 -31.35
CA GLY A 860 21.68 10.51 -32.78
C GLY A 860 20.66 9.67 -33.56
N SER A 861 20.22 8.54 -32.98
CA SER A 861 19.19 7.68 -33.55
C SER A 861 17.82 8.37 -33.60
N ASP A 862 17.42 9.06 -32.54
CA ASP A 862 16.18 9.86 -32.45
C ASP A 862 16.14 10.94 -33.56
N LYS A 863 17.30 11.50 -33.92
CA LYS A 863 17.44 12.49 -35.01
C LYS A 863 17.53 11.86 -36.41
N GLY A 864 17.53 10.53 -36.52
CA GLY A 864 17.68 9.79 -37.77
C GLY A 864 19.09 9.84 -38.37
N ILE A 865 20.13 10.08 -37.57
CA ILE A 865 21.51 10.06 -38.05
C ILE A 865 21.91 8.62 -38.38
N LEU A 866 21.89 8.25 -39.67
CA LEU A 866 22.06 6.87 -40.14
C LEU A 866 23.26 6.13 -39.53
N LYS A 867 24.38 6.82 -39.27
CA LYS A 867 25.57 6.23 -38.63
C LYS A 867 25.32 5.82 -37.17
N ASP A 868 24.52 6.59 -36.43
CA ASP A 868 24.20 6.31 -35.03
C ASP A 868 23.06 5.29 -34.92
N VAL A 869 22.07 5.33 -35.82
CA VAL A 869 21.03 4.27 -35.95
C VAL A 869 21.67 2.90 -36.21
N GLU A 870 22.60 2.83 -37.17
CA GLU A 870 23.31 1.59 -37.52
C GLU A 870 24.30 1.16 -36.42
N LEU A 871 24.92 2.10 -35.71
CA LEU A 871 25.73 1.80 -34.52
C LEU A 871 24.88 1.22 -33.39
N LEU A 872 23.70 1.79 -33.12
CA LEU A 872 22.75 1.30 -32.13
C LEU A 872 22.28 -0.12 -32.45
N ARG A 873 21.89 -0.39 -33.71
CA ARG A 873 21.53 -1.75 -34.16
C ARG A 873 22.66 -2.75 -33.89
N GLN A 874 23.89 -2.41 -34.25
CA GLN A 874 25.06 -3.28 -34.03
C GLN A 874 25.33 -3.52 -32.54
N ILE A 875 25.09 -2.53 -31.67
CA ILE A 875 25.15 -2.70 -30.20
C ILE A 875 24.04 -3.66 -29.74
N THR A 876 22.79 -3.46 -30.17
CA THR A 876 21.66 -4.34 -29.82
C THR A 876 21.88 -5.79 -30.27
N GLU A 877 22.39 -6.02 -31.47
CA GLU A 877 22.71 -7.37 -31.97
C GLU A 877 23.85 -8.01 -31.19
N ALA A 878 24.91 -7.26 -30.87
CA ALA A 878 26.01 -7.76 -30.05
C ALA A 878 25.55 -8.10 -28.62
N SER A 879 24.66 -7.29 -28.03
CA SER A 879 24.02 -7.58 -26.74
C SER A 879 23.18 -8.86 -26.79
N ARG A 880 22.30 -8.99 -27.80
CA ARG A 880 21.49 -10.22 -28.01
C ARG A 880 22.37 -11.45 -28.12
N GLY A 881 23.37 -11.44 -29.00
CA GLY A 881 24.24 -12.59 -29.23
C GLY A 881 25.13 -12.96 -28.04
N ALA A 882 25.63 -11.98 -27.28
CA ALA A 882 26.43 -12.23 -26.08
C ALA A 882 25.60 -12.87 -24.96
N ILE A 883 24.35 -12.43 -24.76
CA ILE A 883 23.42 -13.02 -23.78
C ILE A 883 22.97 -14.41 -24.22
N SER A 884 22.63 -14.64 -25.50
CA SER A 884 22.32 -15.98 -26.02
C SER A 884 23.47 -16.97 -25.81
N ALA A 885 24.72 -16.58 -26.17
CA ALA A 885 25.90 -17.43 -26.00
C ALA A 885 26.16 -17.80 -24.52
N PHE A 886 25.81 -16.91 -23.59
CA PHE A 886 25.86 -17.20 -22.15
C PHE A 886 24.79 -18.21 -21.71
N VAL A 887 23.54 -18.01 -22.12
CA VAL A 887 22.40 -18.89 -21.78
C VAL A 887 22.61 -20.31 -22.37
N GLU A 888 23.03 -20.42 -23.62
CA GLU A 888 23.34 -21.70 -24.28
C GLU A 888 24.44 -22.49 -23.55
N LYS A 889 25.39 -21.81 -22.90
CA LYS A 889 26.51 -22.46 -22.19
C LYS A 889 26.17 -22.84 -20.73
N THR A 890 25.29 -22.09 -20.10
CA THR A 890 24.85 -22.30 -18.71
C THR A 890 23.72 -23.34 -18.59
N THR A 891 22.98 -23.59 -19.67
CA THR A 891 21.93 -24.61 -19.75
C THR A 891 22.47 -26.03 -20.03
N ASN A 892 21.66 -27.04 -19.76
CA ASN A 892 21.87 -28.42 -20.22
C ASN A 892 20.95 -28.77 -21.41
N LYS A 893 21.09 -30.00 -21.95
CA LYS A 893 20.25 -30.53 -23.04
C LYS A 893 18.74 -30.64 -22.72
N LYS A 894 18.31 -30.32 -21.49
CA LYS A 894 16.90 -30.24 -21.07
C LYS A 894 16.44 -28.79 -20.82
N GLY A 895 17.22 -27.79 -21.20
CA GLY A 895 16.90 -26.37 -20.99
C GLY A 895 17.03 -25.88 -19.54
N GLN A 896 17.46 -26.74 -18.62
CA GLN A 896 17.62 -26.40 -17.21
C GLN A 896 18.97 -25.69 -16.98
N VAL A 897 18.97 -24.65 -16.15
CA VAL A 897 20.19 -23.98 -15.68
C VAL A 897 20.99 -24.96 -14.81
N VAL A 898 22.26 -25.19 -15.14
CA VAL A 898 23.15 -26.05 -14.35
C VAL A 898 24.22 -25.22 -13.69
N ASP A 899 24.19 -25.23 -12.35
CA ASP A 899 25.08 -24.51 -11.41
C ASP A 899 26.03 -23.50 -12.04
N VAL A 900 25.48 -22.29 -12.23
CA VAL A 900 26.20 -21.14 -12.79
C VAL A 900 27.46 -20.83 -11.97
N ALA A 901 27.46 -21.09 -10.66
CA ALA A 901 28.60 -20.83 -9.77
C ALA A 901 29.76 -21.83 -9.95
N ASP A 902 29.49 -23.14 -9.98
CA ASP A 902 30.52 -24.16 -10.22
C ASP A 902 31.03 -24.14 -11.68
N LYS A 903 30.19 -23.72 -12.63
CA LYS A 903 30.63 -23.44 -13.99
C LYS A 903 31.40 -22.13 -14.12
N LEU A 904 31.01 -21.04 -13.46
CA LEU A 904 31.82 -19.81 -13.49
C LEU A 904 33.20 -20.07 -12.87
N SER A 905 33.27 -20.74 -11.73
CA SER A 905 34.54 -21.03 -11.06
C SER A 905 35.45 -21.95 -11.88
N SER A 906 34.90 -22.93 -12.62
CA SER A 906 35.67 -23.77 -13.54
C SER A 906 36.03 -23.08 -14.86
N ILE A 907 35.21 -22.16 -15.37
CA ILE A 907 35.55 -21.26 -16.50
C ILE A 907 36.69 -20.30 -16.08
N LEU A 908 36.60 -19.73 -14.87
CA LEU A 908 37.63 -18.87 -14.25
C LEU A 908 38.95 -19.62 -14.00
N GLY A 909 38.90 -20.93 -13.71
CA GLY A 909 40.06 -21.72 -13.29
C GLY A 909 40.89 -22.37 -14.41
N PHE A 910 40.33 -22.59 -15.60
CA PHE A 910 40.93 -23.48 -16.62
C PHE A 910 41.11 -22.88 -18.03
N GLY A 911 41.38 -21.58 -18.14
CA GLY A 911 41.87 -20.99 -19.41
C GLY A 911 40.90 -21.07 -20.60
N ILE A 912 39.61 -21.33 -20.33
CA ILE A 912 38.53 -21.34 -21.32
C ILE A 912 37.99 -19.91 -21.38
N ASN A 913 38.06 -19.27 -22.56
CA ASN A 913 37.48 -17.94 -22.75
C ASN A 913 35.99 -17.93 -22.40
N GLU A 914 35.55 -16.91 -21.65
CA GLU A 914 34.15 -16.73 -21.29
C GLU A 914 33.26 -16.63 -22.55
N PRO A 915 32.08 -17.27 -22.60
CA PRO A 915 31.32 -17.45 -23.85
C PRO A 915 30.87 -16.13 -24.48
N TRP A 916 30.52 -15.13 -23.66
CA TRP A 916 30.18 -13.79 -24.13
C TRP A 916 31.41 -13.07 -24.72
N ILE A 917 32.61 -13.24 -24.12
CA ILE A 917 33.86 -12.70 -24.67
C ILE A 917 34.23 -13.41 -25.98
N GLN A 918 34.03 -14.73 -26.07
CA GLN A 918 34.24 -15.48 -27.30
C GLN A 918 33.30 -14.98 -28.41
N TYR A 919 32.03 -14.73 -28.11
CA TYR A 919 31.10 -14.13 -29.07
C TYR A 919 31.56 -12.72 -29.51
N LEU A 920 31.81 -11.82 -28.54
CA LEU A 920 32.22 -10.44 -28.81
C LEU A 920 33.56 -10.33 -29.57
N SER A 921 34.45 -11.33 -29.46
CA SER A 921 35.71 -11.38 -30.23
C SER A 921 35.52 -11.46 -31.75
N ASN A 922 34.34 -11.90 -32.22
CA ASN A 922 33.96 -11.91 -33.63
C ASN A 922 33.25 -10.62 -34.07
N THR A 923 33.12 -9.64 -33.16
CA THR A 923 32.45 -8.34 -33.40
C THR A 923 33.45 -7.19 -33.31
N LYS A 924 33.04 -5.98 -33.72
CA LYS A 924 33.85 -4.77 -33.53
C LYS A 924 34.12 -4.42 -32.05
N PHE A 925 33.36 -5.00 -31.12
CA PHE A 925 33.41 -4.72 -29.68
C PHE A 925 34.38 -5.62 -28.90
N TYR A 926 35.31 -6.30 -29.58
CA TYR A 926 36.30 -7.23 -29.00
C TYR A 926 37.20 -6.64 -27.88
N ARG A 927 37.18 -5.32 -27.68
CA ARG A 927 37.92 -4.59 -26.62
C ARG A 927 37.06 -4.24 -25.40
N ALA A 928 35.84 -4.75 -25.30
CA ALA A 928 34.98 -4.54 -24.14
C ALA A 928 35.67 -4.96 -22.84
N ASP A 929 35.51 -4.15 -21.79
CA ASP A 929 36.22 -4.37 -20.54
C ASP A 929 35.78 -5.68 -19.89
N ARG A 930 36.76 -6.55 -19.61
CA ARG A 930 36.50 -7.90 -19.12
C ARG A 930 36.03 -7.93 -17.67
N ALA A 931 36.42 -6.95 -16.85
CA ALA A 931 36.01 -6.91 -15.45
C ALA A 931 34.54 -6.48 -15.34
N THR A 932 34.17 -5.38 -15.98
CA THR A 932 32.80 -4.85 -16.01
C THR A 932 31.83 -5.82 -16.68
N LEU A 933 32.23 -6.47 -17.78
CA LEU A 933 31.45 -7.57 -18.36
C LEU A 933 31.25 -8.73 -17.39
N ARG A 934 32.26 -9.11 -16.59
CA ARG A 934 32.11 -10.22 -15.64
C ARG A 934 31.08 -9.90 -14.55
N THR A 935 31.16 -8.71 -13.95
CA THR A 935 30.17 -8.23 -12.96
C THR A 935 28.75 -8.24 -13.53
N LEU A 936 28.57 -7.76 -14.76
CA LEU A 936 27.28 -7.80 -15.44
C LEU A 936 26.78 -9.24 -15.68
N PHE A 937 27.63 -10.13 -16.21
CA PHE A 937 27.22 -11.51 -16.53
C PHE A 937 27.02 -12.39 -15.29
N GLU A 938 27.67 -12.08 -14.15
CA GLU A 938 27.34 -12.64 -12.83
C GLU A 938 25.90 -12.26 -12.43
N PHE A 939 25.55 -10.98 -12.51
CA PHE A 939 24.20 -10.48 -12.24
C PHE A 939 23.13 -11.06 -13.18
N VAL A 940 23.41 -11.13 -14.49
CA VAL A 940 22.53 -11.78 -15.48
C VAL A 940 22.37 -13.27 -15.17
N GLY A 941 23.42 -13.94 -14.67
CA GLY A 941 23.39 -15.32 -14.22
C GLY A 941 22.47 -15.57 -13.02
N GLU A 942 22.47 -14.66 -12.03
CA GLU A 942 21.49 -14.72 -10.93
C GLU A 942 20.07 -14.40 -11.44
N CYS A 943 19.88 -13.38 -12.28
CA CYS A 943 18.58 -13.05 -12.86
C CYS A 943 17.99 -14.24 -13.64
N LEU A 944 18.79 -14.96 -14.42
CA LEU A 944 18.37 -16.16 -15.15
C LEU A 944 17.79 -17.22 -14.21
N LYS A 945 18.44 -17.49 -13.06
CA LYS A 945 17.91 -18.45 -12.06
C LYS A 945 16.55 -18.02 -11.52
N LEU A 946 16.33 -16.72 -11.32
CA LEU A 946 15.08 -16.18 -10.78
C LEU A 946 13.95 -16.15 -11.81
N VAL A 947 14.24 -15.93 -13.09
CA VAL A 947 13.25 -15.97 -14.19
C VAL A 947 12.69 -17.37 -14.40
N VAL A 948 13.54 -18.42 -14.31
CA VAL A 948 13.13 -19.82 -14.58
C VAL A 948 12.67 -20.60 -13.34
N ALA A 949 12.44 -19.92 -12.21
CA ALA A 949 12.10 -20.56 -10.94
C ALA A 949 10.62 -20.97 -10.86
N ASP A 950 10.35 -22.26 -10.61
CA ASP A 950 9.00 -22.79 -10.39
C ASP A 950 8.59 -22.72 -8.91
N ASN A 951 8.00 -21.60 -8.50
CA ASN A 951 7.52 -21.38 -7.13
C ASN A 951 5.99 -21.25 -7.01
N GLU A 952 5.29 -21.03 -8.13
CA GLU A 952 3.91 -20.51 -8.13
C GLU A 952 2.91 -21.49 -7.49
N LEU A 953 2.97 -22.76 -7.88
CA LEU A 953 2.17 -23.84 -7.28
C LEU A 953 2.61 -24.15 -5.84
N GLY A 954 3.91 -24.03 -5.55
CA GLY A 954 4.47 -24.24 -4.22
C GLY A 954 3.88 -23.27 -3.19
N SER A 955 3.78 -21.98 -3.55
CA SER A 955 3.24 -20.95 -2.68
C SER A 955 1.72 -21.00 -2.53
N LEU A 956 0.98 -21.46 -3.54
CA LEU A 956 -0.44 -21.76 -3.36
C LEU A 956 -0.63 -22.86 -2.31
N LYS A 957 0.16 -23.94 -2.38
CA LYS A 957 0.13 -24.99 -1.35
C LYS A 957 0.50 -24.45 0.03
N GLN A 958 1.46 -23.53 0.16
CA GLN A 958 1.73 -22.85 1.43
C GLN A 958 0.49 -22.09 1.95
N ALA A 959 -0.16 -21.28 1.11
CA ALA A 959 -1.37 -20.57 1.52
C ALA A 959 -2.49 -21.53 1.97
N LEU A 960 -2.77 -22.58 1.19
CA LEU A 960 -3.77 -23.61 1.50
C LEU A 960 -3.37 -24.51 2.68
N GLU A 961 -2.09 -24.56 3.06
CA GLU A 961 -1.58 -25.21 4.27
C GLU A 961 -1.59 -24.32 5.51
N GLY A 962 -2.12 -23.08 5.43
CA GLY A 962 -2.07 -22.14 6.56
C GLY A 962 -0.63 -21.86 6.98
N LYS A 963 0.21 -21.52 6.00
CA LYS A 963 1.63 -21.17 6.17
C LYS A 963 1.89 -19.72 5.80
N TYR A 964 3.09 -19.25 6.10
CA TYR A 964 3.52 -17.91 5.74
C TYR A 964 4.03 -17.89 4.29
N VAL A 965 3.32 -17.20 3.40
CA VAL A 965 3.78 -16.98 2.02
C VAL A 965 4.75 -15.79 2.01
N GLU A 966 5.97 -16.00 1.54
CA GLU A 966 7.03 -14.98 1.55
C GLU A 966 6.59 -13.72 0.76
N PRO A 967 6.69 -12.51 1.32
CA PRO A 967 6.41 -11.27 0.61
C PRO A 967 7.50 -10.92 -0.40
N GLY A 968 7.16 -10.07 -1.35
CA GLY A 968 8.12 -9.50 -2.30
C GLY A 968 7.56 -8.27 -3.02
N PRO A 969 8.42 -7.44 -3.62
CA PRO A 969 7.95 -6.31 -4.41
C PRO A 969 7.25 -6.82 -5.67
N GLY A 970 6.03 -6.35 -5.94
CA GLY A 970 5.49 -6.40 -7.30
C GLY A 970 6.00 -5.21 -8.12
N GLY A 971 6.16 -5.38 -9.42
CA GLY A 971 6.75 -4.36 -10.28
C GLY A 971 7.18 -4.91 -11.63
N ASP A 972 7.94 -4.11 -12.37
CA ASP A 972 8.49 -4.51 -13.66
C ASP A 972 9.76 -5.35 -13.42
N PRO A 973 9.83 -6.62 -13.86
CA PRO A 973 10.97 -7.51 -13.59
C PRO A 973 12.23 -7.14 -14.38
N ILE A 974 12.11 -6.31 -15.42
CA ILE A 974 13.26 -5.83 -16.21
C ILE A 974 13.91 -4.65 -15.49
N ARG A 975 13.11 -3.66 -15.08
CA ARG A 975 13.60 -2.53 -14.28
C ARG A 975 14.04 -2.97 -12.89
N ASN A 976 13.29 -3.85 -12.23
CA ASN A 976 13.59 -4.34 -10.89
C ASN A 976 13.56 -5.89 -10.81
N PRO A 977 14.68 -6.58 -11.05
CA PRO A 977 14.75 -8.04 -10.92
C PRO A 977 14.45 -8.59 -9.51
N LYS A 978 14.39 -7.75 -8.46
CA LYS A 978 13.97 -8.17 -7.10
C LYS A 978 12.48 -8.54 -7.01
N VAL A 979 11.71 -8.28 -8.08
CA VAL A 979 10.34 -8.80 -8.31
C VAL A 979 10.36 -10.32 -8.54
N LEU A 980 11.49 -10.87 -8.99
CA LEU A 980 11.69 -12.29 -9.19
C LEU A 980 12.33 -12.92 -7.93
N PRO A 981 12.11 -14.22 -7.67
CA PRO A 981 11.25 -15.13 -8.41
C PRO A 981 9.77 -14.89 -8.05
N THR A 982 8.85 -15.39 -8.87
CA THR A 982 7.41 -15.34 -8.60
C THR A 982 7.01 -16.35 -7.51
N GLY A 983 5.71 -16.54 -7.29
CA GLY A 983 5.19 -17.25 -6.11
C GLY A 983 5.29 -16.45 -4.79
N LYS A 984 5.37 -15.12 -4.81
CA LYS A 984 5.44 -14.29 -3.58
C LYS A 984 4.14 -13.55 -3.29
N ASN A 985 3.88 -13.26 -2.01
CA ASN A 985 2.74 -12.45 -1.57
C ASN A 985 3.01 -10.96 -1.85
N ILE A 986 2.85 -10.54 -3.11
CA ILE A 986 3.40 -9.26 -3.59
C ILE A 986 2.82 -8.02 -2.91
N HIS A 987 3.65 -7.00 -2.76
CA HIS A 987 3.28 -5.69 -2.21
C HIS A 987 3.71 -4.55 -3.14
N ALA A 988 3.20 -3.35 -2.88
CA ALA A 988 3.70 -2.11 -3.45
C ALA A 988 5.02 -1.67 -2.77
N LEU A 989 5.10 -0.43 -2.30
CA LEU A 989 6.26 0.16 -1.63
C LEU A 989 5.79 1.12 -0.53
N ASP A 990 6.71 1.59 0.33
CA ASP A 990 6.42 2.70 1.27
C ASP A 990 6.03 3.96 0.46
N PRO A 991 4.81 4.49 0.59
CA PRO A 991 4.37 5.65 -0.17
C PRO A 991 5.15 6.93 0.17
N GLN A 992 5.98 6.95 1.21
CA GLN A 992 6.89 8.04 1.56
C GLN A 992 8.32 7.87 0.99
N ALA A 993 8.64 6.75 0.34
CA ALA A 993 9.94 6.51 -0.29
C ALA A 993 10.05 7.03 -1.75
N ILE A 994 8.97 7.62 -2.28
CA ILE A 994 8.90 8.14 -3.66
C ILE A 994 8.61 9.65 -3.69
N PRO A 995 8.99 10.37 -4.77
CA PRO A 995 9.89 9.92 -5.83
C PRO A 995 11.35 9.82 -5.35
N THR A 996 12.11 8.87 -5.90
CA THR A 996 13.55 8.74 -5.60
C THR A 996 14.40 9.74 -6.38
N THR A 997 15.66 9.93 -5.98
CA THR A 997 16.62 10.78 -6.71
C THR A 997 16.81 10.31 -8.17
N ALA A 998 16.85 9.00 -8.41
CA ALA A 998 16.95 8.43 -9.76
C ALA A 998 15.68 8.71 -10.58
N ALA A 999 14.50 8.51 -9.98
CA ALA A 999 13.22 8.86 -10.61
C ALA A 999 13.13 10.35 -10.96
N MET A 1000 13.64 11.24 -10.08
CA MET A 1000 13.76 12.67 -10.38
C MET A 1000 14.71 12.96 -11.55
N GLN A 1001 15.86 12.29 -11.66
CA GLN A 1001 16.79 12.48 -12.78
C GLN A 1001 16.16 12.04 -14.11
N SER A 1002 15.56 10.85 -14.14
CA SER A 1002 14.82 10.31 -15.28
C SER A 1002 13.67 11.25 -15.70
N ALA A 1003 12.90 11.75 -14.73
CA ALA A 1003 11.79 12.68 -14.96
C ALA A 1003 12.22 14.00 -15.62
N LYS A 1004 13.40 14.55 -15.29
CA LYS A 1004 13.92 15.77 -15.95
C LYS A 1004 14.08 15.53 -17.45
N VAL A 1005 14.73 14.44 -17.84
CA VAL A 1005 14.96 14.09 -19.25
C VAL A 1005 13.63 13.94 -20.01
N VAL A 1006 12.63 13.29 -19.40
CA VAL A 1006 11.30 13.12 -20.03
C VAL A 1006 10.58 14.46 -20.20
N VAL A 1007 10.55 15.30 -19.16
CA VAL A 1007 9.89 16.62 -19.20
C VAL A 1007 10.58 17.55 -20.20
N ASP A 1008 11.90 17.59 -20.20
CA ASP A 1008 12.65 18.48 -21.10
C ASP A 1008 12.49 18.03 -22.56
N ARG A 1009 12.47 16.71 -22.86
CA ARG A 1009 12.11 16.17 -24.19
C ARG A 1009 10.68 16.50 -24.60
N LEU A 1010 9.70 16.36 -23.71
CA LEU A 1010 8.29 16.70 -23.96
C LEU A 1010 8.14 18.18 -24.31
N ILE A 1011 8.78 19.06 -23.52
CA ILE A 1011 8.75 20.50 -23.71
C ILE A 1011 9.48 20.91 -25.00
N GLU A 1012 10.65 20.33 -25.29
CA GLU A 1012 11.38 20.58 -26.53
C GLU A 1012 10.53 20.21 -27.76
N ARG A 1013 9.89 19.03 -27.74
CA ARG A 1013 8.99 18.59 -28.82
C ARG A 1013 7.81 19.54 -28.98
N GLN A 1014 7.09 19.84 -27.89
CA GLN A 1014 5.93 20.75 -27.93
C GLN A 1014 6.33 22.17 -28.38
N LYS A 1015 7.54 22.63 -28.03
CA LYS A 1015 8.08 23.92 -28.45
C LYS A 1015 8.38 23.96 -29.95
N VAL A 1016 8.89 22.88 -30.54
CA VAL A 1016 9.08 22.75 -31.99
C VAL A 1016 7.72 22.77 -32.70
N ASP A 1017 6.78 21.95 -32.25
CA ASP A 1017 5.45 21.82 -32.88
C ASP A 1017 4.58 23.07 -32.73
N ASN A 1018 4.85 23.93 -31.75
CA ASN A 1018 4.10 25.16 -31.45
C ASN A 1018 4.89 26.46 -31.75
N GLY A 1019 5.69 26.47 -32.82
CA GLY A 1019 6.32 27.69 -33.36
C GLY A 1019 7.32 28.37 -32.41
N GLY A 1020 8.02 27.60 -31.59
CA GLY A 1020 9.01 28.09 -30.62
C GLY A 1020 8.46 28.44 -29.24
N LYS A 1021 7.15 28.26 -28.99
CA LYS A 1021 6.50 28.62 -27.72
C LYS A 1021 6.38 27.43 -26.76
N TYR A 1022 6.62 27.67 -25.48
CA TYR A 1022 6.31 26.71 -24.41
C TYR A 1022 4.80 26.49 -24.30
N PRO A 1023 4.31 25.28 -23.95
CA PRO A 1023 2.93 25.11 -23.52
C PRO A 1023 2.71 25.83 -22.19
N GLU A 1024 1.58 26.52 -22.03
CA GLU A 1024 1.25 27.18 -20.76
C GLU A 1024 0.70 26.18 -19.73
N THR A 1025 -0.05 25.16 -20.18
CA THR A 1025 -0.62 24.09 -19.33
C THR A 1025 -0.41 22.70 -19.96
N VAL A 1026 -0.13 21.68 -19.14
CA VAL A 1026 -0.11 20.26 -19.53
C VAL A 1026 -1.11 19.46 -18.69
N ALA A 1027 -2.06 18.79 -19.35
CA ALA A 1027 -2.96 17.83 -18.70
C ALA A 1027 -2.33 16.43 -18.72
N LEU A 1028 -2.34 15.72 -17.58
CA LEU A 1028 -1.65 14.45 -17.40
C LEU A 1028 -2.36 13.53 -16.41
N VAL A 1029 -2.12 12.22 -16.54
CA VAL A 1029 -2.73 11.18 -15.69
C VAL A 1029 -1.66 10.52 -14.82
N LEU A 1030 -1.95 10.33 -13.52
CA LEU A 1030 -1.09 9.56 -12.61
C LEU A 1030 -1.74 8.22 -12.24
N TRP A 1031 -1.01 7.12 -12.44
CA TRP A 1031 -1.42 5.77 -12.06
C TRP A 1031 -0.59 5.21 -10.90
N GLY A 1032 -1.18 4.33 -10.10
CA GLY A 1032 -0.43 3.66 -9.04
C GLY A 1032 0.65 2.73 -9.60
N THR A 1033 0.36 2.03 -10.71
CA THR A 1033 1.22 0.97 -11.27
C THR A 1033 2.58 1.46 -11.74
N ASP A 1034 2.65 2.56 -12.51
CA ASP A 1034 3.91 3.09 -13.02
C ASP A 1034 4.72 3.76 -11.91
N ASN A 1035 4.07 4.47 -10.99
CA ASN A 1035 4.74 5.09 -9.85
C ASN A 1035 5.37 4.05 -8.90
N ILE A 1036 4.79 2.85 -8.76
CA ILE A 1036 5.45 1.73 -8.06
C ILE A 1036 6.64 1.21 -8.88
N LYS A 1037 6.45 0.94 -10.18
CA LYS A 1037 7.48 0.34 -11.05
C LYS A 1037 8.71 1.22 -11.27
N THR A 1038 8.53 2.53 -11.20
CA THR A 1038 9.55 3.54 -11.51
C THR A 1038 10.05 4.30 -10.27
N TYR A 1039 9.54 3.96 -9.10
CA TYR A 1039 9.76 4.72 -7.85
C TYR A 1039 9.43 6.22 -7.99
N GLY A 1040 8.36 6.53 -8.73
CA GLY A 1040 7.78 7.87 -8.84
C GLY A 1040 8.20 8.71 -10.05
N GLU A 1041 8.59 8.14 -11.20
CA GLU A 1041 9.02 8.93 -12.37
C GLU A 1041 7.93 9.91 -12.86
N SER A 1042 6.68 9.47 -13.05
CA SER A 1042 5.61 10.37 -13.54
C SER A 1042 5.20 11.42 -12.49
N LEU A 1043 5.17 11.07 -11.20
CA LEU A 1043 5.02 12.03 -10.10
C LEU A 1043 6.14 13.10 -10.12
N ALA A 1044 7.38 12.68 -10.34
CA ALA A 1044 8.54 13.55 -10.47
C ALA A 1044 8.47 14.46 -11.71
N GLN A 1045 7.87 13.99 -12.82
CA GLN A 1045 7.65 14.81 -14.02
C GLN A 1045 6.73 16.00 -13.69
N VAL A 1046 5.64 15.78 -12.95
CA VAL A 1046 4.74 16.89 -12.51
C VAL A 1046 5.51 17.92 -11.68
N LEU A 1047 6.29 17.47 -10.69
CA LEU A 1047 7.11 18.35 -9.86
C LEU A 1047 8.11 19.16 -10.70
N TRP A 1048 8.75 18.55 -11.69
CA TRP A 1048 9.69 19.27 -12.56
C TRP A 1048 9.00 20.24 -13.53
N MET A 1049 7.79 19.95 -14.04
CA MET A 1049 7.02 20.88 -14.88
C MET A 1049 6.81 22.24 -14.20
N ILE A 1050 6.32 22.23 -12.95
CA ILE A 1050 6.14 23.43 -12.11
C ILE A 1050 7.45 23.98 -11.51
N GLY A 1051 8.57 23.30 -11.72
CA GLY A 1051 9.89 23.72 -11.22
C GLY A 1051 10.05 23.56 -9.72
N VAL A 1052 9.69 22.41 -9.17
CA VAL A 1052 9.77 22.07 -7.75
C VAL A 1052 10.60 20.79 -7.58
N ARG A 1053 11.36 20.70 -6.48
CA ARG A 1053 12.04 19.46 -6.09
C ARG A 1053 11.40 18.84 -4.83
N PRO A 1054 11.24 17.51 -4.77
CA PRO A 1054 10.97 16.81 -3.54
C PRO A 1054 12.22 16.88 -2.64
N VAL A 1055 12.02 16.81 -1.31
CA VAL A 1055 13.15 16.70 -0.39
C VAL A 1055 12.82 15.69 0.71
N SER A 1056 13.80 14.83 1.00
CA SER A 1056 13.72 13.86 2.08
C SER A 1056 13.97 14.50 3.45
N ASP A 1057 13.39 13.91 4.49
CA ASP A 1057 13.78 14.13 5.88
C ASP A 1057 15.05 13.33 6.26
N THR A 1058 15.50 13.48 7.51
CA THR A 1058 16.67 12.75 8.04
C THR A 1058 16.56 11.22 8.05
N PHE A 1059 15.37 10.66 7.78
CA PHE A 1059 15.10 9.22 7.69
C PHE A 1059 14.95 8.75 6.23
N GLY A 1060 15.05 9.66 5.24
CA GLY A 1060 14.91 9.38 3.82
C GLY A 1060 13.49 9.58 3.26
N ARG A 1061 12.52 9.94 4.10
CA ARG A 1061 11.10 10.02 3.72
C ARG A 1061 10.79 11.33 3.02
N VAL A 1062 10.18 11.26 1.84
CA VAL A 1062 9.76 12.42 1.05
C VAL A 1062 8.41 12.94 1.57
N ASN A 1063 8.43 14.09 2.24
CA ASN A 1063 7.26 14.71 2.87
C ASN A 1063 7.18 16.23 2.69
N ARG A 1064 8.18 16.82 2.00
CA ARG A 1064 8.30 18.26 1.74
C ARG A 1064 8.82 18.50 0.32
N VAL A 1065 8.62 19.72 -0.14
CA VAL A 1065 8.99 20.22 -1.47
C VAL A 1065 9.58 21.61 -1.35
N GLU A 1066 10.49 21.95 -2.25
CA GLU A 1066 11.13 23.26 -2.36
C GLU A 1066 11.08 23.77 -3.81
N PRO A 1067 10.82 25.06 -4.05
CA PRO A 1067 10.83 25.62 -5.40
C PRO A 1067 12.27 25.68 -5.92
N VAL A 1068 12.45 25.28 -7.17
CA VAL A 1068 13.69 25.47 -7.95
C VAL A 1068 13.67 26.90 -8.49
N SER A 1069 14.81 27.61 -8.48
CA SER A 1069 14.86 28.98 -9.02
C SER A 1069 14.70 28.97 -10.54
N LEU A 1070 14.25 30.09 -11.13
CA LEU A 1070 14.06 30.19 -12.58
C LEU A 1070 15.38 30.05 -13.35
N GLU A 1071 16.50 30.45 -12.76
CA GLU A 1071 17.85 30.30 -13.33
C GLU A 1071 18.27 28.83 -13.43
N GLU A 1072 17.98 28.00 -12.40
CA GLU A 1072 18.25 26.55 -12.47
C GLU A 1072 17.21 25.82 -13.34
N LEU A 1073 15.96 26.31 -13.39
CA LEU A 1073 14.90 25.73 -14.22
C LEU A 1073 15.15 25.98 -15.72
N GLY A 1074 15.72 27.13 -16.09
CA GLY A 1074 16.09 27.47 -17.47
C GLY A 1074 14.91 27.74 -18.43
N ARG A 1075 13.69 27.80 -17.90
CA ARG A 1075 12.43 28.00 -18.65
C ARG A 1075 11.32 28.49 -17.70
N PRO A 1076 10.17 28.96 -18.23
CA PRO A 1076 8.97 29.18 -17.42
C PRO A 1076 8.52 27.92 -16.66
N ARG A 1077 7.84 28.16 -15.53
CA ARG A 1077 7.05 27.13 -14.84
C ARG A 1077 5.77 26.88 -15.62
N ILE A 1078 5.50 25.61 -15.90
CA ILE A 1078 4.35 25.17 -16.72
C ILE A 1078 3.22 24.75 -15.79
N ASP A 1079 2.01 25.22 -16.05
CA ASP A 1079 0.82 24.81 -15.29
C ASP A 1079 0.44 23.36 -15.61
N VAL A 1080 -0.21 22.69 -14.67
CA VAL A 1080 -0.49 21.25 -14.77
C VAL A 1080 -1.93 20.96 -14.38
N VAL A 1081 -2.61 20.08 -15.10
CA VAL A 1081 -3.89 19.49 -14.65
C VAL A 1081 -3.64 18.00 -14.41
N VAL A 1082 -3.74 17.58 -13.15
CA VAL A 1082 -3.30 16.26 -12.70
C VAL A 1082 -4.52 15.39 -12.41
N ASN A 1083 -4.82 14.45 -13.29
CA ASN A 1083 -5.88 13.46 -13.12
C ASN A 1083 -5.30 12.20 -12.44
N CYS A 1084 -5.40 12.10 -11.12
CA CYS A 1084 -5.02 10.90 -10.37
C CYS A 1084 -6.10 9.83 -10.50
N SER A 1085 -5.75 8.61 -10.91
CA SER A 1085 -6.69 7.48 -10.87
C SER A 1085 -7.12 7.15 -9.44
N GLY A 1086 -8.30 6.54 -9.25
CA GLY A 1086 -8.76 6.10 -7.93
C GLY A 1086 -7.77 5.17 -7.21
N VAL A 1087 -7.00 4.37 -7.96
CA VAL A 1087 -5.93 3.53 -7.38
C VAL A 1087 -4.71 4.36 -6.97
N PHE A 1088 -4.31 5.38 -7.73
CA PHE A 1088 -3.26 6.31 -7.29
C PHE A 1088 -3.66 7.04 -6.00
N ARG A 1089 -4.91 7.47 -5.90
CA ARG A 1089 -5.47 8.08 -4.67
C ARG A 1089 -5.37 7.12 -3.48
N ASP A 1090 -5.87 5.89 -3.60
CA ASP A 1090 -5.92 4.93 -2.50
C ASP A 1090 -4.52 4.47 -2.00
N LEU A 1091 -3.49 4.61 -2.83
CA LEU A 1091 -2.09 4.25 -2.49
C LEU A 1091 -1.23 5.46 -2.10
N PHE A 1092 -1.42 6.60 -2.77
CA PHE A 1092 -0.50 7.74 -2.79
C PHE A 1092 -1.18 9.10 -2.54
N ILE A 1093 -2.28 9.14 -1.78
CA ILE A 1093 -2.93 10.39 -1.34
C ILE A 1093 -1.98 11.35 -0.58
N ASN A 1094 -0.90 10.85 0.05
CA ASN A 1094 0.18 11.68 0.59
C ASN A 1094 0.95 12.44 -0.51
N GLN A 1095 1.15 11.82 -1.67
CA GLN A 1095 1.77 12.44 -2.84
C GLN A 1095 0.82 13.41 -3.54
N MET A 1096 -0.49 13.13 -3.55
CA MET A 1096 -1.51 14.12 -3.96
C MET A 1096 -1.44 15.38 -3.07
N ASN A 1097 -1.29 15.22 -1.75
CA ASN A 1097 -1.11 16.36 -0.83
C ASN A 1097 0.20 17.11 -1.08
N LEU A 1098 1.27 16.40 -1.44
CA LEU A 1098 2.55 17.00 -1.79
C LEU A 1098 2.46 17.84 -3.07
N LEU A 1099 1.77 17.32 -4.10
CA LEU A 1099 1.52 18.01 -5.37
C LEU A 1099 0.62 19.25 -5.19
N ASP A 1100 -0.50 19.14 -4.48
CA ASP A 1100 -1.39 20.28 -4.21
C ASP A 1100 -0.65 21.41 -3.48
N ARG A 1101 0.19 21.05 -2.50
CA ARG A 1101 1.06 21.99 -1.79
C ARG A 1101 2.09 22.64 -2.71
N ALA A 1102 2.69 21.87 -3.62
CA ALA A 1102 3.69 22.35 -4.58
C ALA A 1102 3.09 23.34 -5.59
N VAL A 1103 1.96 23.01 -6.21
CA VAL A 1103 1.28 23.88 -7.18
C VAL A 1103 0.87 25.20 -6.53
N LYS A 1104 0.23 25.14 -5.34
CA LYS A 1104 -0.21 26.33 -4.61
C LYS A 1104 0.96 27.22 -4.18
N MET A 1105 2.06 26.61 -3.69
CA MET A 1105 3.29 27.33 -3.39
C MET A 1105 3.84 28.06 -4.63
N VAL A 1106 3.83 27.41 -5.79
CA VAL A 1106 4.31 28.00 -7.06
C VAL A 1106 3.42 29.15 -7.54
N ALA A 1107 2.10 29.06 -7.38
CA ALA A 1107 1.18 30.15 -7.71
C ALA A 1107 1.44 31.42 -6.86
N GLU A 1108 1.85 31.22 -5.60
CA GLU A 1108 2.09 32.28 -4.62
C GLU A 1108 3.45 33.00 -4.80
N LEU A 1109 4.42 32.41 -5.52
CA LEU A 1109 5.74 33.01 -5.74
C LEU A 1109 5.65 34.39 -6.42
N ASP A 1110 6.49 35.34 -5.99
CA ASP A 1110 6.57 36.67 -6.59
C ASP A 1110 7.45 36.65 -7.86
N GLU A 1111 6.90 36.06 -8.92
CA GLU A 1111 7.54 35.89 -10.22
C GLU A 1111 6.69 36.51 -11.35
N PRO A 1112 7.30 36.94 -12.48
CA PRO A 1112 6.56 37.42 -13.63
C PRO A 1112 5.63 36.35 -14.22
N GLU A 1113 4.42 36.72 -14.61
CA GLU A 1113 3.41 35.82 -15.19
C GLU A 1113 3.92 35.07 -16.44
N GLU A 1114 4.71 35.73 -17.28
CA GLU A 1114 5.35 35.15 -18.47
C GLU A 1114 6.51 34.17 -18.16
N GLN A 1115 6.87 34.00 -16.89
CA GLN A 1115 7.82 32.98 -16.40
C GLN A 1115 7.16 31.98 -15.43
N ASN A 1116 5.90 32.19 -15.05
CA ASN A 1116 5.17 31.34 -14.13
C ASN A 1116 3.70 31.25 -14.56
N TYR A 1117 3.42 30.29 -15.45
CA TYR A 1117 2.08 30.11 -16.01
C TYR A 1117 1.07 29.60 -14.96
N VAL A 1118 1.52 28.88 -13.93
CA VAL A 1118 0.69 28.51 -12.77
C VAL A 1118 0.11 29.77 -12.11
N ARG A 1119 0.98 30.75 -11.83
CA ARG A 1119 0.59 32.05 -11.24
C ARG A 1119 -0.28 32.87 -12.18
N LYS A 1120 0.10 32.98 -13.46
CA LYS A 1120 -0.68 33.66 -14.51
C LYS A 1120 -2.14 33.17 -14.54
N HIS A 1121 -2.33 31.87 -14.69
CA HIS A 1121 -3.68 31.29 -14.72
C HIS A 1121 -4.41 31.41 -13.37
N ALA A 1122 -3.71 31.20 -12.24
CA ALA A 1122 -4.34 31.31 -10.93
C ALA A 1122 -4.81 32.74 -10.61
N LEU A 1123 -4.08 33.78 -11.03
CA LEU A 1123 -4.49 35.19 -10.91
C LEU A 1123 -5.71 35.50 -11.79
N GLU A 1124 -5.73 35.04 -13.04
CA GLU A 1124 -6.88 35.20 -13.94
C GLU A 1124 -8.13 34.49 -13.39
N GLN A 1125 -7.97 33.24 -12.96
CA GLN A 1125 -9.05 32.41 -12.40
C GLN A 1125 -9.57 32.96 -11.07
N ALA A 1126 -8.70 33.41 -10.17
CA ALA A 1126 -9.07 34.06 -8.92
C ALA A 1126 -9.94 35.30 -9.17
N LYS A 1127 -9.54 36.15 -10.13
CA LYS A 1127 -10.30 37.33 -10.54
C LYS A 1127 -11.63 36.99 -11.22
N ALA A 1128 -11.69 35.94 -12.03
CA ALA A 1128 -12.91 35.52 -12.72
C ALA A 1128 -13.94 34.87 -11.79
N LEU A 1129 -13.48 34.11 -10.78
CA LEU A 1129 -14.32 33.37 -9.84
C LEU A 1129 -14.62 34.13 -8.53
N GLY A 1130 -13.84 35.18 -8.21
CA GLY A 1130 -13.98 35.94 -6.97
C GLY A 1130 -13.43 35.22 -5.73
N ILE A 1131 -12.38 34.41 -5.91
CA ILE A 1131 -11.75 33.58 -4.87
C ILE A 1131 -10.27 33.97 -4.68
N ASP A 1132 -9.60 33.38 -3.68
CA ASP A 1132 -8.17 33.58 -3.47
C ASP A 1132 -7.30 32.85 -4.50
N VAL A 1133 -6.10 33.37 -4.80
CA VAL A 1133 -5.13 32.76 -5.74
C VAL A 1133 -4.78 31.33 -5.35
N ARG A 1134 -4.66 31.04 -4.05
CA ARG A 1134 -4.38 29.70 -3.54
C ARG A 1134 -5.52 28.72 -3.81
N GLU A 1135 -6.77 29.19 -3.80
CA GLU A 1135 -7.95 28.37 -4.11
C GLU A 1135 -8.08 28.15 -5.63
N ALA A 1136 -7.86 29.21 -6.42
CA ALA A 1136 -7.81 29.16 -7.87
C ALA A 1136 -6.72 28.22 -8.42
N ALA A 1137 -5.60 28.07 -7.71
CA ALA A 1137 -4.51 27.14 -8.03
C ALA A 1137 -4.81 25.65 -7.72
N THR A 1138 -6.09 25.25 -7.63
CA THR A 1138 -6.47 23.83 -7.50
C THR A 1138 -6.25 23.11 -8.84
N ARG A 1139 -5.43 22.05 -8.82
CA ARG A 1139 -4.98 21.30 -10.03
C ARG A 1139 -4.95 19.77 -9.89
N VAL A 1140 -5.10 19.23 -8.69
CA VAL A 1140 -4.99 17.79 -8.41
C VAL A 1140 -6.38 17.19 -8.22
N PHE A 1141 -6.82 16.39 -9.18
CA PHE A 1141 -8.17 15.83 -9.26
C PHE A 1141 -8.15 14.30 -9.23
N SER A 1142 -9.24 13.68 -8.78
CA SER A 1142 -9.42 12.22 -8.80
C SER A 1142 -10.90 11.86 -8.73
N ASN A 1143 -11.22 10.57 -8.87
CA ASN A 1143 -12.54 10.03 -8.59
C ASN A 1143 -13.00 10.34 -7.15
N ALA A 1144 -14.32 10.40 -6.95
CA ALA A 1144 -14.92 10.36 -5.61
C ALA A 1144 -14.49 9.10 -4.84
N SER A 1145 -14.37 9.20 -3.51
CA SER A 1145 -13.89 8.09 -2.67
C SER A 1145 -14.76 6.84 -2.82
N GLY A 1146 -14.12 5.67 -2.98
CA GLY A 1146 -14.80 4.40 -3.22
C GLY A 1146 -15.24 4.19 -4.69
N SER A 1147 -14.98 5.15 -5.58
CA SER A 1147 -15.15 5.03 -7.02
C SER A 1147 -13.80 4.94 -7.75
N TYR A 1148 -13.81 4.30 -8.92
CA TYR A 1148 -12.67 4.01 -9.79
C TYR A 1148 -13.09 4.15 -11.26
N SER A 1149 -12.15 4.53 -12.15
CA SER A 1149 -12.37 4.82 -13.59
C SER A 1149 -13.27 6.02 -13.88
N SER A 1150 -13.31 6.49 -15.13
CA SER A 1150 -14.25 7.52 -15.59
C SER A 1150 -15.57 6.94 -16.12
N ASN A 1151 -15.82 5.65 -15.94
CA ASN A 1151 -16.89 4.87 -16.59
C ASN A 1151 -16.88 4.89 -18.15
N ILE A 1152 -15.98 5.63 -18.81
CA ILE A 1152 -15.83 5.62 -20.28
C ILE A 1152 -15.47 4.23 -20.79
N ASN A 1153 -14.63 3.49 -20.07
CA ASN A 1153 -14.32 2.09 -20.39
C ASN A 1153 -15.59 1.23 -20.40
N LEU A 1154 -16.45 1.37 -19.38
CA LEU A 1154 -17.73 0.64 -19.29
C LEU A 1154 -18.73 1.10 -20.36
N ALA A 1155 -18.74 2.38 -20.72
CA ALA A 1155 -19.60 2.89 -21.78
C ALA A 1155 -19.18 2.37 -23.16
N VAL A 1156 -17.87 2.33 -23.44
CA VAL A 1156 -17.31 1.78 -24.69
C VAL A 1156 -17.51 0.27 -24.76
N GLU A 1157 -17.21 -0.46 -23.69
CA GLU A 1157 -17.36 -1.92 -23.59
C GLU A 1157 -18.82 -2.36 -23.83
N ASN A 1158 -19.78 -1.67 -23.23
CA ASN A 1158 -21.21 -1.93 -23.42
C ASN A 1158 -21.81 -1.25 -24.67
N SER A 1159 -21.02 -0.48 -25.43
CA SER A 1159 -21.48 0.38 -26.53
C SER A 1159 -22.69 1.26 -26.17
N SER A 1160 -22.75 1.73 -24.92
CA SER A 1160 -23.93 2.37 -24.32
C SER A 1160 -23.93 3.91 -24.43
N TRP A 1161 -23.34 4.44 -25.50
CA TRP A 1161 -23.17 5.88 -25.79
C TRP A 1161 -23.56 6.20 -27.24
N ASN A 1162 -24.02 7.43 -27.49
CA ASN A 1162 -24.47 7.90 -28.81
C ASN A 1162 -23.55 8.97 -29.41
N ASP A 1163 -22.86 9.75 -28.59
CA ASP A 1163 -21.94 10.81 -29.01
C ASP A 1163 -20.79 11.01 -28.01
N GLU A 1164 -19.71 11.66 -28.45
CA GLU A 1164 -18.54 11.94 -27.60
C GLU A 1164 -18.87 12.86 -26.43
N LYS A 1165 -19.93 13.67 -26.52
CA LYS A 1165 -20.34 14.57 -25.45
C LYS A 1165 -20.88 13.79 -24.25
N GLN A 1166 -21.55 12.66 -24.45
CA GLN A 1166 -21.92 11.75 -23.36
C GLN A 1166 -20.67 11.24 -22.63
N LEU A 1167 -19.65 10.81 -23.36
CA LEU A 1167 -18.38 10.35 -22.77
C LEU A 1167 -17.65 11.47 -22.01
N GLN A 1168 -17.64 12.70 -22.55
CA GLN A 1168 -17.10 13.89 -21.88
C GLN A 1168 -17.89 14.26 -20.61
N THR A 1169 -19.19 13.99 -20.56
CA THR A 1169 -20.06 14.28 -19.41
C THR A 1169 -19.86 13.28 -18.25
N CYS A 1170 -19.19 12.15 -18.49
CA CYS A 1170 -18.78 11.20 -17.44
C CYS A 1170 -17.59 11.68 -16.59
N ILE A 1171 -16.86 12.69 -17.07
CA ILE A 1171 -15.64 13.27 -16.44
C ILE A 1171 -16.02 14.53 -15.64
#